data_AF-A0A7Y6QJ77-F1
#
_entry.id   AF-A0A7Y6QJ77-F1
#
_cell.length_a   1.000
_cell.length_b   1.000
_cell.length_c   1.000
_cell.angle_alpha   90.00
_cell.angle_beta   90.00
_cell.angle_gamma   90.00
#
_symmetry.space_group_name_H-M   'P 1'
#
loop_
_entity.id
_entity.type
_entity.pdbx_description
1 polymer ?
#
loop_
_entity_poly.entity_id
_entity_poly.type
_entity_poly.pdbx_seq_one_letter_code
_entity_poly.pdbx_strand_id
1 'polypeptide(L)'
;MQATLKKGAVWAAFALGTTGVQAASRIDIDTLVSKSDAMLAKGAPTIAEKLGLSNGDLKTLHSQTLPNGKIITKYQQLYRGIPVLNSNVVEYRESSKAAPSLSGTVVQGIAGDVPAATPQLSSPAILNLAKSKVAKSRLEEEQVQLYVYLEDRQAARLVYLVSFFLPNGKQPSRPFFLMDANTGEVLQQWDGLAYAKAGGPGGNTKVGQYEFGVNYASLDVSNNCTMDNGSVKTINQNNSTDNLETAFQFACPRNTFKAVNGAYAPLNDAHFFGNATIKMYRDWFGLSPLPQQLVMRVHYAQGFEGAAWTGGSIIIGDGYNRFYPLVSADVLAHEISHGFTEQNAKLLYRSQAGGMNEAFSDMAGEALEYYLTDRNDFKVGVSITKTVDALRYMDNPPLDGRSKIHVSDMLPSDSVHYISGIYNKAFHLLATSPGWNTRKAFEVMVDANRLYWTPSSTFNEGACGVEQAAGNREYSVSQVSTAFNAVGVNCDNYKWLVEQLYLAYTGRPGEPAGLSLWTEHLQAAAAPKKLAQFIEAYSSNPGVKAIVDRFAQNPESLALYPAEPAGSYDGLITAVFQNAFGRPADAANSALWSGKLQSGQSSRNLAPIQILADALTSRNADRKNDALAAGKKISVSLRFTANVNEPAEIAAYSTPLANSKARNMLKTVNATTQVQDFVPAIDAAIADIVAKH
;
A
#
# COMPACT_ATOMS: atom_id res chain seq x y z
N MET A 1 5.27 5.22 -78.82
CA MET A 1 5.15 3.74 -78.75
C MET A 1 4.94 3.34 -77.30
N GLN A 2 4.17 2.28 -77.12
CA GLN A 2 3.44 1.88 -75.91
C GLN A 2 4.28 1.50 -74.67
N ALA A 3 3.58 1.49 -73.54
CA ALA A 3 3.64 0.52 -72.42
C ALA A 3 4.38 0.89 -71.10
N THR A 4 3.59 1.46 -70.19
CA THR A 4 3.30 1.03 -68.79
C THR A 4 4.39 0.57 -67.79
N LEU A 5 4.44 1.35 -66.69
CA LEU A 5 4.37 1.00 -65.25
C LEU A 5 5.58 0.36 -64.53
N LYS A 6 6.12 1.07 -63.52
CA LYS A 6 5.73 0.87 -62.10
C LYS A 6 6.23 2.00 -61.18
N LYS A 7 5.42 2.25 -60.14
CA LYS A 7 5.50 3.31 -59.12
C LYS A 7 6.74 3.16 -58.22
N GLY A 8 7.40 4.29 -57.93
CA GLY A 8 8.30 4.46 -56.79
C GLY A 8 7.88 5.69 -55.99
N ALA A 9 7.36 5.49 -54.78
CA ALA A 9 7.00 6.56 -53.85
C ALA A 9 8.27 7.05 -53.14
N VAL A 10 8.53 8.35 -53.25
CA VAL A 10 9.55 9.06 -52.46
C VAL A 10 8.96 9.32 -51.08
N TRP A 11 9.43 8.59 -50.07
CA TRP A 11 9.18 8.93 -48.66
C TRP A 11 10.29 9.86 -48.19
N ALA A 12 9.89 11.10 -47.88
CA ALA A 12 10.70 12.05 -47.15
C ALA A 12 10.87 11.57 -45.69
N ALA A 13 12.11 11.60 -45.21
CA ALA A 13 12.48 11.21 -43.87
C ALA A 13 11.93 12.22 -42.84
N PHE A 14 11.09 11.73 -41.92
CA PHE A 14 10.93 12.32 -40.59
C PHE A 14 11.42 11.27 -39.58
N ALA A 15 12.70 11.33 -39.25
CA ALA A 15 13.27 10.68 -38.08
C ALA A 15 13.62 11.77 -37.07
N LEU A 16 12.66 12.14 -36.23
CA LEU A 16 12.89 12.81 -34.95
C LEU A 16 12.01 12.07 -33.94
N GLY A 17 12.56 10.98 -33.39
CA GLY A 17 11.98 10.32 -32.23
C GLY A 17 12.11 11.24 -31.02
N THR A 18 10.98 11.70 -30.51
CA THR A 18 10.90 12.36 -29.21
C THR A 18 11.16 11.31 -28.13
N THR A 19 12.35 11.33 -27.55
CA THR A 19 12.67 10.54 -26.34
C THR A 19 11.91 11.15 -25.16
N GLY A 20 10.68 10.71 -24.95
CA GLY A 20 10.00 10.89 -23.67
C GLY A 20 10.81 10.15 -22.61
N VAL A 21 11.35 10.88 -21.64
CA VAL A 21 12.12 10.33 -20.53
C VAL A 21 11.17 9.52 -19.65
N GLN A 22 11.20 8.19 -19.76
CA GLN A 22 10.51 7.30 -18.82
C GLN A 22 11.29 7.20 -17.50
N ALA A 23 10.59 7.28 -16.37
CA ALA A 23 11.14 7.02 -15.04
C ALA A 23 11.65 5.57 -14.93
N ALA A 24 12.58 5.32 -14.02
CA ALA A 24 13.16 4.01 -13.89
C ALA A 24 12.13 2.98 -13.39
N SER A 25 12.04 1.85 -14.08
CA SER A 25 11.12 0.77 -13.72
C SER A 25 11.84 -0.57 -13.69
N ARG A 26 11.49 -1.37 -12.68
CA ARG A 26 11.92 -2.76 -12.59
C ARG A 26 11.00 -3.62 -13.43
N ILE A 27 11.58 -4.39 -14.33
CA ILE A 27 10.85 -5.21 -15.28
C ILE A 27 11.24 -6.67 -15.09
N ASP A 28 10.23 -7.52 -15.01
CA ASP A 28 10.40 -8.97 -15.06
C ASP A 28 10.77 -9.39 -16.48
N ILE A 29 11.89 -10.11 -16.61
CA ILE A 29 12.41 -10.54 -17.90
C ILE A 29 11.43 -11.44 -18.64
N ASP A 30 10.62 -12.23 -17.92
CA ASP A 30 9.63 -13.13 -18.53
C ASP A 30 8.54 -12.33 -19.28
N THR A 31 8.29 -11.08 -18.85
CA THR A 31 7.34 -10.17 -19.51
C THR A 31 7.93 -9.43 -20.72
N LEU A 32 9.26 -9.32 -20.82
CA LEU A 32 9.96 -8.69 -21.95
C LEU A 32 10.15 -9.64 -23.12
N VAL A 33 10.45 -10.91 -22.84
CA VAL A 33 10.75 -11.91 -23.88
C VAL A 33 9.53 -12.14 -24.79
N SER A 34 8.30 -12.05 -24.26
CA SER A 34 7.06 -12.14 -25.06
C SER A 34 6.83 -10.97 -26.05
N LYS A 35 7.49 -9.82 -25.87
CA LYS A 35 7.42 -8.66 -26.77
C LYS A 35 8.54 -8.62 -27.83
N SER A 36 9.60 -9.40 -27.64
CA SER A 36 10.83 -9.31 -28.46
C SER A 36 10.79 -10.08 -29.79
N ASP A 37 9.76 -10.91 -30.03
CA ASP A 37 9.59 -11.64 -31.30
C ASP A 37 9.18 -10.73 -32.49
N ALA A 38 8.89 -9.45 -32.25
CA ALA A 38 8.42 -8.50 -33.27
C ALA A 38 9.52 -7.64 -33.93
N MET A 39 10.78 -7.70 -33.50
CA MET A 39 11.87 -6.90 -34.09
C MET A 39 13.00 -7.78 -34.62
N LEU A 40 12.87 -8.22 -35.87
CA LEU A 40 13.99 -8.77 -36.65
C LEU A 40 14.18 -7.97 -37.93
N ALA A 41 15.10 -7.01 -37.88
CA ALA A 41 15.79 -6.47 -39.05
C ALA A 41 17.27 -6.18 -38.71
N LYS A 42 18.16 -7.02 -39.26
CA LYS A 42 19.63 -6.95 -39.33
C LYS A 42 20.45 -7.07 -38.02
N GLY A 43 21.09 -8.23 -37.84
CA GLY A 43 22.04 -8.54 -36.78
C GLY A 43 21.36 -9.22 -35.60
N ALA A 44 21.92 -10.32 -35.07
CA ALA A 44 21.35 -10.96 -33.89
C ALA A 44 21.60 -10.05 -32.66
N PRO A 45 20.56 -9.48 -32.02
CA PRO A 45 20.76 -8.56 -30.90
C PRO A 45 21.40 -9.29 -29.72
N THR A 46 22.30 -8.61 -29.01
CA THR A 46 22.92 -9.12 -27.78
C THR A 46 21.85 -9.31 -26.69
N ILE A 47 22.17 -10.06 -25.63
CA ILE A 47 21.25 -10.22 -24.49
C ILE A 47 20.92 -8.88 -23.85
N ALA A 48 21.89 -7.96 -23.77
CA ALA A 48 21.66 -6.61 -23.24
C ALA A 48 20.63 -5.86 -24.10
N GLU A 49 20.77 -5.89 -25.43
CA GLU A 49 19.85 -5.24 -26.36
C GLU A 49 18.43 -5.84 -26.29
N LYS A 50 18.32 -7.17 -26.17
CA LYS A 50 17.02 -7.85 -25.97
C LYS A 50 16.31 -7.40 -24.68
N LEU A 51 17.08 -7.03 -23.67
CA LEU A 51 16.58 -6.54 -22.39
C LEU A 51 16.45 -5.01 -22.35
N GLY A 52 16.56 -4.32 -23.49
CA GLY A 52 16.45 -2.86 -23.57
C GLY A 52 17.60 -2.12 -22.87
N LEU A 53 18.77 -2.74 -22.77
CA LEU A 53 19.98 -2.20 -22.16
C LEU A 53 21.05 -1.89 -23.22
N SER A 54 22.01 -1.04 -22.88
CA SER A 54 23.13 -0.74 -23.77
C SER A 54 24.12 -1.92 -23.80
N ASN A 55 24.85 -2.06 -24.91
CA ASN A 55 25.97 -2.99 -24.96
C ASN A 55 27.01 -2.64 -23.87
N GLY A 56 27.29 -3.59 -22.98
CA GLY A 56 28.18 -3.39 -21.83
C GLY A 56 27.47 -3.16 -20.49
N ASP A 57 26.14 -2.97 -20.48
CA ASP A 57 25.34 -2.82 -19.26
C ASP A 57 25.08 -4.16 -18.54
N LEU A 58 25.64 -5.27 -19.04
CA LEU A 58 25.64 -6.56 -18.37
C LEU A 58 27.08 -7.04 -18.19
N LYS A 59 27.48 -7.20 -16.93
CA LYS A 59 28.75 -7.82 -16.55
C LYS A 59 28.51 -9.25 -16.09
N THR A 60 29.21 -10.22 -16.68
CA THR A 60 29.17 -11.60 -16.20
C THR A 60 29.67 -11.66 -14.76
N LEU A 61 28.83 -12.16 -13.85
CA LEU A 61 29.24 -12.46 -12.48
C LEU A 61 29.79 -13.87 -12.42
N HIS A 62 28.99 -14.88 -12.77
CA HIS A 62 29.32 -16.29 -12.65
C HIS A 62 28.78 -17.04 -13.87
N SER A 63 29.48 -18.09 -14.32
CA SER A 63 29.02 -18.99 -15.37
C SER A 63 29.39 -20.42 -15.02
N GLN A 64 28.46 -21.36 -15.19
CA GLN A 64 28.68 -22.77 -14.86
C GLN A 64 28.04 -23.69 -15.90
N THR A 65 28.77 -24.72 -16.30
CA THR A 65 28.22 -25.83 -17.10
C THR A 65 27.74 -26.94 -16.17
N LEU A 66 26.47 -27.33 -16.30
CA LEU A 66 25.85 -28.41 -15.54
C LEU A 66 26.15 -29.79 -16.18
N PRO A 67 26.01 -30.90 -15.42
CA PRO A 67 26.26 -32.25 -15.94
C PRO A 67 25.43 -32.64 -17.18
N ASN A 68 24.26 -32.03 -17.37
CA ASN A 68 23.40 -32.23 -18.54
C ASN A 68 23.81 -31.36 -19.76
N GLY A 69 24.96 -30.67 -19.71
CA GLY A 69 25.46 -29.82 -20.78
C GLY A 69 24.84 -28.42 -20.84
N LYS A 70 23.93 -28.07 -19.92
CA LYS A 70 23.32 -26.74 -19.82
C LYS A 70 24.30 -25.75 -19.21
N ILE A 71 24.47 -24.58 -19.82
CA ILE A 71 25.29 -23.48 -19.29
C ILE A 71 24.36 -22.45 -18.64
N ILE A 72 24.62 -22.11 -17.38
CA ILE A 72 23.92 -21.06 -16.64
C ILE A 72 24.88 -19.90 -16.39
N THR A 73 24.52 -18.70 -16.85
CA THR A 73 25.32 -17.48 -16.65
C THR A 73 24.51 -16.43 -15.92
N LYS A 74 25.02 -15.95 -14.78
CA LYS A 74 24.44 -14.85 -14.00
C LYS A 74 25.17 -13.55 -14.35
N TYR A 75 24.41 -12.50 -14.62
CA TYR A 75 24.93 -11.17 -14.92
C TYR A 75 24.54 -10.15 -13.84
N GLN A 76 25.42 -9.19 -13.60
CA GLN A 76 25.17 -7.95 -12.88
C GLN A 76 24.77 -6.88 -13.91
N GLN A 77 23.62 -6.25 -13.71
CA GLN A 77 23.29 -5.06 -14.49
C GLN A 77 24.14 -3.88 -14.02
N LEU A 78 24.67 -3.13 -14.98
CA LEU A 78 25.38 -1.88 -14.78
C LEU A 78 24.56 -0.75 -15.42
N TYR A 79 24.71 0.46 -14.88
CA TYR A 79 24.32 1.70 -15.53
C TYR A 79 25.51 2.64 -15.50
N ARG A 80 26.09 2.90 -16.68
CA ARG A 80 27.33 3.70 -16.82
C ARG A 80 28.46 3.20 -15.91
N GLY A 81 28.59 1.88 -15.79
CA GLY A 81 29.60 1.23 -14.96
C GLY A 81 29.25 1.08 -13.48
N ILE A 82 28.15 1.68 -13.00
CA ILE A 82 27.68 1.54 -11.62
C ILE A 82 26.77 0.33 -11.51
N PRO A 83 26.99 -0.61 -10.58
CA PRO A 83 26.11 -1.75 -10.40
C PRO A 83 24.70 -1.32 -9.95
N VAL A 84 23.70 -1.93 -10.57
CA VAL A 84 22.29 -1.74 -10.19
C VAL A 84 21.93 -2.75 -9.10
N LEU A 85 21.61 -2.26 -7.90
CA LEU A 85 21.28 -3.09 -6.74
C LEU A 85 19.96 -3.84 -6.97
N ASN A 86 19.91 -5.07 -6.47
CA ASN A 86 18.77 -6.00 -6.60
C ASN A 86 18.37 -6.34 -8.04
N SER A 87 19.18 -6.05 -9.07
CA SER A 87 18.98 -6.62 -10.42
C SER A 87 19.50 -8.06 -10.48
N ASN A 88 18.87 -8.90 -11.29
CA ASN A 88 19.31 -10.28 -11.48
C ASN A 88 18.98 -10.74 -12.89
N VAL A 89 19.98 -10.97 -13.73
CA VAL A 89 19.78 -11.51 -15.08
C VAL A 89 20.46 -12.86 -15.15
N VAL A 90 19.69 -13.91 -15.44
CA VAL A 90 20.22 -15.27 -15.59
C VAL A 90 19.93 -15.76 -17.00
N GLU A 91 20.96 -16.17 -17.71
CA GLU A 91 20.89 -16.82 -19.02
C GLU A 91 21.05 -18.32 -18.86
N TYR A 92 20.16 -19.06 -19.52
CA TYR A 92 20.21 -20.51 -19.63
C TYR A 92 20.43 -20.90 -21.09
N ARG A 93 21.56 -21.53 -21.37
CA ARG A 93 21.93 -21.99 -22.71
C ARG A 93 21.94 -23.51 -22.76
N GLU A 94 21.17 -24.06 -23.69
CA GLU A 94 21.08 -25.49 -23.97
C GLU A 94 21.50 -25.71 -25.42
N SER A 95 22.40 -26.67 -25.68
CA SER A 95 22.91 -26.96 -27.04
C SER A 95 21.81 -27.40 -28.02
N SER A 96 20.70 -27.92 -27.50
CA SER A 96 19.52 -28.35 -28.26
C SER A 96 18.58 -27.22 -28.67
N LYS A 97 18.78 -25.98 -28.18
CA LYS A 97 17.93 -24.81 -28.48
C LYS A 97 18.69 -23.74 -29.23
N ALA A 98 18.06 -23.16 -30.25
CA ALA A 98 18.66 -22.11 -31.08
C ALA A 98 18.86 -20.77 -30.32
N ALA A 99 18.06 -20.50 -29.29
CA ALA A 99 18.16 -19.29 -28.48
C ALA A 99 18.23 -19.62 -26.98
N PRO A 100 19.00 -18.86 -26.17
CA PRO A 100 19.01 -19.01 -24.73
C PRO A 100 17.68 -18.51 -24.13
N SER A 101 17.24 -19.11 -23.02
CA SER A 101 16.17 -18.54 -22.20
C SER A 101 16.76 -17.62 -21.13
N LEU A 102 16.01 -16.60 -20.72
CA LEU A 102 16.41 -15.63 -19.71
C LEU A 102 15.41 -15.65 -18.56
N SER A 103 15.86 -15.33 -17.34
CA SER A 103 14.97 -15.12 -16.19
C SER A 103 15.52 -14.04 -15.25
N GLY A 104 14.64 -13.44 -14.46
CA GLY A 104 14.99 -12.50 -13.39
C GLY A 104 14.45 -11.10 -13.65
N THR A 105 15.15 -10.07 -13.18
CA THR A 105 14.70 -8.68 -13.30
C THR A 105 15.81 -7.75 -13.77
N VAL A 106 15.43 -6.77 -14.60
CA VAL A 106 16.26 -5.64 -15.03
C VAL A 106 15.59 -4.32 -14.65
N VAL A 107 16.37 -3.26 -14.56
CA VAL A 107 15.86 -1.90 -14.39
C VAL A 107 16.07 -1.10 -15.67
N GLN A 108 15.00 -0.65 -16.31
CA GLN A 108 15.07 0.24 -17.48
C GLN A 108 14.77 1.68 -17.04
N GLY A 109 15.04 2.68 -17.89
CA GLY A 109 14.69 4.08 -17.62
C GLY A 109 15.59 4.81 -16.62
N ILE A 110 16.70 4.21 -16.15
CA ILE A 110 17.60 4.80 -15.14
C ILE A 110 18.11 6.20 -15.55
N ALA A 111 18.31 6.43 -16.85
CA ALA A 111 18.77 7.73 -17.35
C ALA A 111 17.81 8.88 -17.09
N GLY A 112 16.52 8.60 -16.88
CA GLY A 112 15.54 9.62 -16.54
C GLY A 112 15.67 10.17 -15.13
N ASP A 113 16.06 9.32 -14.19
CA ASP A 113 16.18 9.71 -12.78
C ASP A 113 17.63 10.05 -12.40
N VAL A 114 18.60 9.34 -13.00
CA VAL A 114 20.03 9.48 -12.72
C VAL A 114 20.80 9.82 -14.01
N PRO A 115 20.58 11.00 -14.61
CA PRO A 115 21.19 11.37 -15.89
C PRO A 115 22.70 11.62 -15.80
N ALA A 116 23.23 12.00 -14.63
CA ALA A 116 24.66 12.28 -14.44
C ALA A 116 25.47 11.05 -14.02
N ALA A 117 24.85 10.09 -13.31
CA ALA A 117 25.52 8.95 -12.67
C ALA A 117 26.73 9.34 -11.79
N THR A 118 26.73 10.56 -11.25
CA THR A 118 27.80 11.06 -10.38
C THR A 118 27.20 11.40 -9.02
N PRO A 119 27.71 10.82 -7.92
CA PRO A 119 27.24 11.15 -6.57
C PRO A 119 27.75 12.53 -6.14
N GLN A 120 26.96 13.31 -5.41
CA GLN A 120 27.43 14.59 -4.83
C GLN A 120 28.40 14.38 -3.67
N LEU A 121 28.25 13.28 -2.92
CA LEU A 121 29.15 12.92 -1.83
C LEU A 121 30.16 11.86 -2.27
N SER A 122 31.41 12.07 -1.86
CA SER A 122 32.50 11.12 -2.11
C SER A 122 32.40 9.91 -1.18
N SER A 123 32.97 8.78 -1.60
CA SER A 123 33.02 7.57 -0.77
C SER A 123 33.66 7.81 0.61
N PRO A 124 34.76 8.59 0.75
CA PRO A 124 35.31 8.94 2.06
C PRO A 124 34.37 9.80 2.92
N ALA A 125 33.64 10.75 2.32
CA ALA A 125 32.69 11.58 3.05
C ALA A 125 31.55 10.74 3.63
N ILE A 126 31.01 9.82 2.83
CA ILE A 126 29.94 8.91 3.24
C ILE A 126 30.43 7.90 4.28
N LEU A 127 31.63 7.35 4.12
CA LEU A 127 32.23 6.47 5.11
C LEU A 127 32.39 7.15 6.47
N ASN A 128 32.82 8.41 6.48
CA ASN A 128 32.93 9.19 7.71
C ASN A 128 31.56 9.49 8.34
N LEU A 129 30.54 9.77 7.52
CA LEU A 129 29.16 9.93 7.98
C LEU A 129 28.62 8.62 8.59
N ALA A 130 28.88 7.47 7.96
CA ALA A 130 28.48 6.17 8.50
C ALA A 130 29.20 5.85 9.83
N LYS A 131 30.51 6.12 9.91
CA LYS A 131 31.29 5.95 11.15
C LYS A 131 30.79 6.84 12.29
N SER A 132 30.28 8.03 12.00
CA SER A 132 29.71 8.90 13.03
C SER A 132 28.37 8.39 13.59
N LYS A 133 27.75 7.38 12.98
CA LYS A 133 26.52 6.74 13.48
C LYS A 133 26.79 5.63 14.50
N VAL A 134 28.04 5.23 14.69
CA VAL A 134 28.43 4.19 15.65
C VAL A 134 29.28 4.77 16.78
N ALA A 135 29.32 4.10 17.93
CA ALA A 135 30.17 4.50 19.04
C ALA A 135 31.66 4.47 18.62
N LYS A 136 32.43 5.47 19.08
CA LYS A 136 33.88 5.54 18.82
C LYS A 136 34.55 4.25 19.24
N SER A 137 35.03 3.49 18.26
CA SER A 137 35.66 2.19 18.44
C SER A 137 36.69 1.95 17.33
N ARG A 138 37.55 0.94 17.52
CA ARG A 138 38.42 0.45 16.45
C ARG A 138 37.55 -0.11 15.32
N LEU A 139 37.82 0.30 14.10
CA LEU A 139 37.15 -0.12 12.87
C LEU A 139 38.11 -0.95 12.03
N GLU A 140 37.59 -2.00 11.39
CA GLU A 140 38.31 -2.87 10.46
C GLU A 140 37.42 -3.16 9.24
N GLU A 141 37.98 -3.72 8.17
CA GLU A 141 37.23 -4.21 7.00
C GLU A 141 36.25 -3.18 6.39
N GLU A 142 36.70 -1.94 6.24
CA GLU A 142 35.89 -0.83 5.70
C GLU A 142 35.58 -1.07 4.21
N GLN A 143 34.30 -1.16 3.88
CA GLN A 143 33.79 -1.32 2.52
C GLN A 143 32.82 -0.20 2.18
N VAL A 144 33.00 0.39 1.01
CA VAL A 144 32.10 1.41 0.46
C VAL A 144 31.92 1.11 -1.01
N GLN A 145 30.69 0.86 -1.44
CA GLN A 145 30.38 0.56 -2.83
C GLN A 145 29.21 1.41 -3.29
N LEU A 146 29.38 2.11 -4.41
CA LEU A 146 28.33 2.88 -5.06
C LEU A 146 27.42 1.93 -5.88
N TYR A 147 26.12 2.15 -5.76
CA TYR A 147 25.08 1.45 -6.50
C TYR A 147 24.07 2.43 -7.10
N VAL A 148 23.42 2.02 -8.17
CA VAL A 148 22.10 2.54 -8.55
C VAL A 148 21.07 1.71 -7.78
N TYR A 149 20.20 2.38 -7.03
CA TYR A 149 19.15 1.75 -6.25
C TYR A 149 17.79 2.27 -6.69
N LEU A 150 16.89 1.34 -6.94
CA LEU A 150 15.48 1.61 -7.21
C LEU A 150 14.67 1.01 -6.07
N GLU A 151 14.16 1.88 -5.20
CA GLU A 151 13.22 1.56 -4.14
C GLU A 151 11.78 1.43 -4.71
N ASP A 152 10.81 1.04 -3.88
CA ASP A 152 9.38 0.91 -4.23
C ASP A 152 8.75 2.20 -4.82
N ARG A 153 9.43 3.34 -4.72
CA ARG A 153 9.00 4.66 -5.23
C ARG A 153 9.22 4.91 -6.74
N GLN A 154 9.65 3.91 -7.52
CA GLN A 154 9.81 4.00 -8.99
C GLN A 154 10.71 5.16 -9.49
N ALA A 155 11.63 5.66 -8.66
CA ALA A 155 12.66 6.62 -9.06
C ALA A 155 14.04 6.11 -8.64
N ALA A 156 14.93 5.90 -9.61
CA ALA A 156 16.28 5.44 -9.36
C ALA A 156 17.12 6.55 -8.71
N ARG A 157 17.98 6.17 -7.77
CA ARG A 157 18.93 7.08 -7.12
C ARG A 157 20.29 6.42 -6.95
N LEU A 158 21.30 7.24 -6.71
CA LEU A 158 22.63 6.76 -6.33
C LEU A 158 22.67 6.54 -4.82
N VAL A 159 23.17 5.39 -4.40
CA VAL A 159 23.36 5.06 -2.98
C VAL A 159 24.72 4.43 -2.76
N TYR A 160 25.30 4.64 -1.59
CA TYR A 160 26.43 3.88 -1.11
C TYR A 160 25.96 2.78 -0.16
N LEU A 161 26.42 1.56 -0.40
CA LEU A 161 26.41 0.51 0.60
C LEU A 161 27.74 0.56 1.36
N VAL A 162 27.67 0.96 2.62
CA VAL A 162 28.82 1.07 3.52
C VAL A 162 28.76 -0.08 4.52
N SER A 163 29.88 -0.76 4.76
CA SER A 163 30.00 -1.66 5.92
C SER A 163 31.39 -1.56 6.54
N PHE A 164 31.49 -1.89 7.81
CA PHE A 164 32.77 -2.01 8.52
C PHE A 164 32.60 -2.99 9.68
N PHE A 165 33.70 -3.59 10.12
CA PHE A 165 33.74 -4.49 11.26
C PHE A 165 34.19 -3.74 12.52
N LEU A 166 33.48 -3.96 13.63
CA LEU A 166 33.74 -3.36 14.94
C LEU A 166 34.19 -4.45 15.91
N PRO A 167 35.49 -4.77 16.01
CA PRO A 167 35.97 -5.89 16.84
C PRO A 167 35.88 -5.64 18.36
N ASN A 168 36.02 -4.38 18.79
CA ASN A 168 36.35 -4.02 20.18
C ASN A 168 35.22 -3.27 20.93
N GLY A 169 33.99 -3.32 20.42
CA GLY A 169 32.83 -2.85 21.19
C GLY A 169 32.54 -3.75 22.39
N LYS A 170 31.51 -3.43 23.19
CA LYS A 170 30.96 -4.39 24.18
C LYS A 170 30.54 -5.72 23.52
N GLN A 171 30.35 -5.73 22.19
CA GLN A 171 30.19 -6.89 21.30
C GLN A 171 30.83 -6.60 19.93
N PRO A 172 31.28 -7.63 19.17
CA PRO A 172 31.61 -7.50 17.76
C PRO A 172 30.36 -7.26 16.90
N SER A 173 30.44 -6.36 15.93
CA SER A 173 29.35 -6.07 14.98
C SER A 173 29.89 -5.81 13.58
N ARG A 174 29.06 -6.04 12.56
CA ARG A 174 29.38 -5.64 11.18
C ARG A 174 28.24 -4.78 10.63
N PRO A 175 28.07 -3.54 11.09
CA PRO A 175 27.02 -2.68 10.60
C PRO A 175 27.13 -2.44 9.09
N PHE A 176 25.99 -2.46 8.43
CA PHE A 176 25.77 -2.05 7.05
C PHE A 176 24.87 -0.82 7.04
N PHE A 177 25.18 0.15 6.19
CA PHE A 177 24.37 1.33 5.91
C PHE A 177 24.15 1.44 4.41
N LEU A 178 22.90 1.54 3.99
CA LEU A 178 22.54 1.99 2.64
C LEU A 178 22.26 3.49 2.73
N MET A 179 23.12 4.32 2.16
CA MET A 179 23.05 5.77 2.30
C MET A 179 22.85 6.46 0.97
N ASP A 180 21.98 7.49 0.92
CA ASP A 180 21.80 8.31 -0.27
C ASP A 180 23.13 9.00 -0.63
N ALA A 181 23.57 8.83 -1.88
CA ALA A 181 24.89 9.28 -2.30
C ALA A 181 24.96 10.79 -2.55
N ASN A 182 23.83 11.50 -2.48
CA ASN A 182 23.77 12.94 -2.63
C ASN A 182 23.57 13.66 -1.29
N THR A 183 22.74 13.10 -0.40
CA THR A 183 22.40 13.74 0.88
C THR A 183 23.12 13.15 2.08
N GLY A 184 23.57 11.89 2.00
CA GLY A 184 24.13 11.16 3.13
C GLY A 184 23.07 10.68 4.13
N GLU A 185 21.79 10.73 3.74
CA GLU A 185 20.68 10.14 4.51
C GLU A 185 20.86 8.63 4.61
N VAL A 186 20.62 8.05 5.80
CA VAL A 186 20.60 6.60 6.00
C VAL A 186 19.24 6.08 5.57
N LEU A 187 19.20 5.34 4.46
CA LEU A 187 17.98 4.74 3.91
C LEU A 187 17.68 3.39 4.59
N GLN A 188 18.71 2.59 4.84
CA GLN A 188 18.60 1.30 5.54
C GLN A 188 19.83 1.05 6.41
N GLN A 189 19.65 0.31 7.50
CA GLN A 189 20.72 -0.12 8.39
C GLN A 189 20.44 -1.54 8.89
N TRP A 190 21.47 -2.40 8.91
CA TRP A 190 21.41 -3.74 9.49
C TRP A 190 22.78 -4.19 10.00
N ASP A 191 22.84 -5.30 10.75
CA ASP A 191 24.11 -5.94 11.10
C ASP A 191 24.38 -7.14 10.18
N GLY A 192 25.60 -7.25 9.67
CA GLY A 192 26.02 -8.30 8.76
C GLY A 192 26.70 -9.49 9.45
N LEU A 193 26.82 -9.47 10.78
CA LEU A 193 27.04 -10.69 11.55
C LEU A 193 25.68 -11.36 11.75
N ALA A 194 25.60 -12.68 11.55
CA ALA A 194 24.37 -13.44 11.70
C ALA A 194 23.76 -13.22 13.09
N TYR A 195 22.44 -13.10 13.18
CA TYR A 195 21.70 -13.17 14.44
C TYR A 195 21.82 -14.58 15.02
N ALA A 196 21.99 -14.69 16.34
CA ALA A 196 21.96 -15.99 16.99
C ALA A 196 20.51 -16.48 17.04
N LYS A 197 20.33 -17.79 16.86
CA LYS A 197 19.05 -18.44 17.12
C LYS A 197 19.01 -18.88 18.57
N ALA A 198 17.94 -18.52 19.26
CA ALA A 198 17.69 -18.98 20.61
C ALA A 198 16.36 -19.76 20.71
N GLY A 199 16.25 -20.59 21.74
CA GLY A 199 15.03 -21.29 22.09
C GLY A 199 14.54 -20.93 23.48
N GLY A 200 13.50 -21.62 23.93
CA GLY A 200 12.88 -21.42 25.22
C GLY A 200 11.41 -21.77 25.22
N PRO A 201 10.79 -21.93 26.40
CA PRO A 201 9.38 -22.23 26.47
C PRO A 201 8.54 -21.01 26.08
N GLY A 202 7.30 -21.27 25.70
CA GLY A 202 6.26 -20.29 25.45
C GLY A 202 4.89 -20.85 25.81
N GLY A 203 3.87 -20.00 25.73
CA GLY A 203 2.49 -20.36 26.05
C GLY A 203 2.16 -20.27 27.54
N ASN A 204 1.06 -20.91 27.94
CA ASN A 204 0.55 -20.88 29.30
C ASN A 204 -0.26 -22.15 29.65
N THR A 205 -0.78 -22.23 30.87
CA THR A 205 -1.54 -23.41 31.34
C THR A 205 -2.84 -23.67 30.56
N LYS A 206 -3.41 -22.70 29.84
CA LYS A 206 -4.61 -22.90 29.01
C LYS A 206 -4.28 -23.52 27.65
N VAL A 207 -3.30 -22.95 26.94
CA VAL A 207 -2.93 -23.43 25.59
C VAL A 207 -1.88 -24.53 25.60
N GLY A 208 -1.29 -24.82 26.76
CA GLY A 208 -0.18 -25.74 26.90
C GLY A 208 1.18 -25.07 26.67
N GLN A 209 2.24 -25.76 27.10
CA GLN A 209 3.61 -25.33 26.86
C GLN A 209 4.05 -25.76 25.47
N TYR A 210 4.72 -24.85 24.77
CA TYR A 210 5.49 -25.16 23.57
C TYR A 210 6.92 -24.61 23.72
N GLU A 211 7.81 -24.98 22.79
CA GLU A 211 9.22 -24.59 22.82
C GLU A 211 9.66 -23.99 21.47
N PHE A 212 10.22 -22.77 21.51
CA PHE A 212 10.84 -22.13 20.37
C PHE A 212 12.15 -22.83 19.99
N GLY A 213 12.34 -23.08 18.69
CA GLY A 213 13.40 -23.93 18.16
C GLY A 213 13.03 -25.43 18.13
N VAL A 214 11.83 -25.82 18.58
CA VAL A 214 11.33 -27.19 18.51
C VAL A 214 9.93 -27.23 17.89
N ASN A 215 8.93 -26.65 18.57
CA ASN A 215 7.55 -26.57 18.09
C ASN A 215 7.34 -25.39 17.14
N TYR A 216 7.98 -24.26 17.45
CA TYR A 216 8.02 -23.07 16.60
C TYR A 216 9.46 -22.81 16.14
N ALA A 217 9.62 -21.92 15.15
CA ALA A 217 10.94 -21.44 14.77
C ALA A 217 11.67 -20.79 15.97
N SER A 218 13.00 -20.82 15.94
CA SER A 218 13.82 -20.19 16.97
C SER A 218 13.61 -18.67 17.05
N LEU A 219 13.84 -18.12 18.24
CA LEU A 219 13.90 -16.69 18.50
C LEU A 219 15.07 -16.06 17.74
N ASP A 220 14.81 -14.92 17.09
CA ASP A 220 15.80 -14.12 16.38
C ASP A 220 16.45 -13.10 17.31
N VAL A 221 17.58 -13.44 17.91
CA VAL A 221 18.29 -12.60 18.87
C VAL A 221 19.65 -12.15 18.35
N SER A 222 20.19 -11.07 18.91
CA SER A 222 21.59 -10.70 18.66
C SER A 222 22.58 -11.79 19.13
N ASN A 223 23.84 -11.69 18.71
CA ASN A 223 24.88 -12.72 18.94
C ASN A 223 25.16 -13.05 20.42
N ASN A 224 24.81 -12.16 21.34
CA ASN A 224 24.96 -12.37 22.79
C ASN A 224 23.63 -12.72 23.49
N CYS A 225 22.63 -13.17 22.73
CA CYS A 225 21.27 -13.45 23.21
C CYS A 225 20.58 -12.26 23.88
N THR A 226 20.77 -11.06 23.32
CA THR A 226 19.88 -9.92 23.60
C THR A 226 18.71 -9.94 22.60
N MET A 227 17.48 -9.82 23.11
CA MET A 227 16.23 -9.73 22.35
C MET A 227 16.08 -8.38 21.62
N ASP A 228 17.06 -8.09 20.76
CA ASP A 228 17.10 -6.96 19.84
C ASP A 228 17.73 -7.45 18.53
N ASN A 229 16.95 -7.42 17.45
CA ASN A 229 17.41 -7.81 16.12
C ASN A 229 17.36 -6.65 15.11
N GLY A 230 17.22 -5.41 15.58
CA GLY A 230 17.09 -4.22 14.74
C GLY A 230 15.67 -3.95 14.22
N SER A 231 14.83 -4.97 14.06
CA SER A 231 13.39 -4.80 13.73
C SER A 231 12.51 -4.83 14.98
N VAL A 232 12.84 -5.70 15.94
CA VAL A 232 12.07 -5.91 17.17
C VAL A 232 13.01 -5.87 18.38
N LYS A 233 12.59 -5.14 19.41
CA LYS A 233 13.26 -5.01 20.70
C LYS A 233 12.28 -5.39 21.81
N THR A 234 12.65 -6.38 22.62
CA THR A 234 11.85 -6.81 23.78
C THR A 234 12.54 -6.41 25.08
N ILE A 235 11.80 -5.73 25.95
CA ILE A 235 12.25 -5.18 27.22
C ILE A 235 11.50 -5.85 28.35
N ASN A 236 12.24 -6.33 29.35
CA ASN A 236 11.67 -6.77 30.63
C ASN A 236 11.46 -5.55 31.54
N GLN A 237 10.21 -5.16 31.77
CA GLN A 237 9.87 -4.06 32.67
C GLN A 237 9.96 -4.43 34.15
N ASN A 238 9.97 -5.73 34.47
CA ASN A 238 10.06 -6.23 35.84
C ASN A 238 9.07 -5.54 36.80
N ASN A 239 7.81 -5.39 36.36
CA ASN A 239 6.71 -4.71 37.04
C ASN A 239 6.85 -3.18 37.19
N SER A 240 7.86 -2.55 36.56
CA SER A 240 8.00 -1.09 36.51
C SER A 240 7.07 -0.47 35.45
N THR A 241 6.74 0.81 35.66
CA THR A 241 6.10 1.69 34.67
C THR A 241 7.09 2.66 34.02
N ASP A 242 8.38 2.57 34.37
CA ASP A 242 9.41 3.46 33.83
C ASP A 242 9.69 3.18 32.35
N ASN A 243 10.22 4.19 31.67
CA ASN A 243 10.62 4.08 30.27
C ASN A 243 12.03 3.45 30.16
N LEU A 244 12.15 2.15 30.46
CA LEU A 244 13.40 1.41 30.32
C LEU A 244 13.79 1.28 28.84
N GLU A 245 15.08 1.36 28.51
CA GLU A 245 15.55 1.29 27.11
C GLU A 245 16.38 0.04 26.79
N THR A 246 16.74 -0.72 27.83
CA THR A 246 17.64 -1.87 27.69
C THR A 246 16.87 -3.12 27.29
N ALA A 247 17.22 -3.69 26.14
CA ALA A 247 16.67 -4.96 25.66
C ALA A 247 17.05 -6.11 26.61
N PHE A 248 16.13 -7.06 26.77
CA PHE A 248 16.34 -8.22 27.64
C PHE A 248 17.46 -9.11 27.10
N GLN A 249 18.43 -9.44 27.96
CA GLN A 249 19.55 -10.33 27.65
C GLN A 249 19.50 -11.58 28.53
N PHE A 250 19.81 -12.73 27.96
CA PHE A 250 19.89 -14.01 28.66
C PHE A 250 21.11 -14.81 28.23
N ALA A 251 21.39 -15.91 28.94
CA ALA A 251 22.45 -16.84 28.57
C ALA A 251 22.00 -17.72 27.39
N CYS A 252 22.72 -17.65 26.27
CA CYS A 252 22.47 -18.51 25.12
C CYS A 252 22.58 -20.00 25.47
N PRO A 253 21.92 -20.90 24.69
CA PRO A 253 21.02 -20.62 23.57
C PRO A 253 19.54 -20.61 23.99
N ARG A 254 19.22 -20.66 25.28
CA ARG A 254 17.86 -20.92 25.75
C ARG A 254 17.43 -19.97 26.86
N ASN A 255 16.37 -19.19 26.64
CA ASN A 255 15.76 -18.37 27.68
C ASN A 255 14.60 -19.08 28.35
N THR A 256 14.56 -19.12 29.68
CA THR A 256 13.41 -19.62 30.47
C THR A 256 12.84 -18.56 31.41
N PHE A 257 13.29 -17.31 31.30
CA PHE A 257 12.87 -16.22 32.16
C PHE A 257 11.60 -15.55 31.61
N LYS A 258 10.50 -15.49 32.37
CA LYS A 258 10.19 -16.27 33.59
C LYS A 258 8.77 -16.81 33.51
N ALA A 259 8.51 -17.88 34.24
CA ALA A 259 7.14 -18.29 34.48
C ALA A 259 6.44 -17.26 35.37
N VAL A 260 5.24 -16.82 34.97
CA VAL A 260 4.46 -15.84 35.74
C VAL A 260 2.98 -15.98 35.40
N ASN A 261 2.14 -15.92 36.44
CA ASN A 261 0.68 -15.93 36.31
C ASN A 261 0.13 -17.06 35.41
N GLY A 262 0.81 -18.21 35.35
CA GLY A 262 0.44 -19.38 34.54
C GLY A 262 1.03 -19.42 33.13
N ALA A 263 1.74 -18.38 32.66
CA ALA A 263 2.57 -18.45 31.45
C ALA A 263 3.98 -18.95 31.75
N TYR A 264 4.65 -19.50 30.75
CA TYR A 264 5.98 -20.10 30.90
C TYR A 264 7.14 -19.12 30.67
N ALA A 265 7.08 -18.26 29.65
CA ALA A 265 8.04 -17.17 29.44
C ALA A 265 7.49 -16.08 28.48
N PRO A 266 6.71 -15.10 28.99
CA PRO A 266 6.10 -14.05 28.17
C PRO A 266 7.08 -13.24 27.30
N LEU A 267 8.34 -13.08 27.71
CA LEU A 267 9.37 -12.42 26.91
C LEU A 267 9.66 -13.16 25.60
N ASN A 268 9.67 -14.50 25.63
CA ASN A 268 9.89 -15.32 24.44
C ASN A 268 8.74 -15.17 23.45
N ASP A 269 7.50 -15.31 23.96
CA ASP A 269 6.29 -15.18 23.17
C ASP A 269 6.20 -13.80 22.53
N ALA A 270 6.47 -12.73 23.29
CA ALA A 270 6.42 -11.36 22.78
C ALA A 270 7.44 -11.18 21.67
N HIS A 271 8.69 -11.59 21.91
CA HIS A 271 9.75 -11.45 20.92
C HIS A 271 9.45 -12.21 19.63
N PHE A 272 8.92 -13.42 19.73
CA PHE A 272 8.55 -14.22 18.57
C PHE A 272 7.36 -13.63 17.80
N PHE A 273 6.24 -13.37 18.48
CA PHE A 273 5.02 -12.88 17.82
C PHE A 273 5.20 -11.47 17.25
N GLY A 274 5.95 -10.60 17.93
CA GLY A 274 6.34 -9.30 17.35
C GLY A 274 7.07 -9.46 16.03
N ASN A 275 8.09 -10.33 15.97
CA ASN A 275 8.81 -10.62 14.73
C ASN A 275 7.91 -11.25 13.66
N ALA A 276 7.03 -12.18 14.04
CA ALA A 276 6.10 -12.83 13.13
C ALA A 276 5.12 -11.83 12.49
N THR A 277 4.62 -10.84 13.24
CA THR A 277 3.78 -9.76 12.70
C THR A 277 4.52 -8.92 11.69
N ILE A 278 5.74 -8.44 12.00
CA ILE A 278 6.55 -7.66 11.05
C ILE A 278 6.79 -8.49 9.77
N LYS A 279 7.11 -9.78 9.93
CA LYS A 279 7.31 -10.71 8.82
C LYS A 279 6.06 -10.91 7.98
N MET A 280 4.88 -11.06 8.59
CA MET A 280 3.61 -11.22 7.87
C MET A 280 3.35 -10.00 6.98
N TYR A 281 3.45 -8.78 7.53
CA TYR A 281 3.21 -7.56 6.75
C TYR A 281 4.18 -7.41 5.58
N ARG A 282 5.46 -7.75 5.80
CA ARG A 282 6.47 -7.74 4.73
C ARG A 282 6.19 -8.79 3.66
N ASP A 283 5.93 -10.02 4.06
CA ASP A 283 5.83 -11.15 3.13
C ASP A 283 4.52 -11.14 2.33
N TRP A 284 3.42 -10.64 2.92
CA TRP A 284 2.12 -10.56 2.23
C TRP A 284 1.91 -9.25 1.46
N PHE A 285 2.45 -8.13 1.95
CA PHE A 285 2.14 -6.81 1.40
C PHE A 285 3.36 -6.03 0.92
N GLY A 286 4.58 -6.48 1.22
CA GLY A 286 5.80 -5.70 0.97
C GLY A 286 5.88 -4.44 1.85
N LEU A 287 5.26 -4.46 3.03
CA LEU A 287 5.15 -3.28 3.90
C LEU A 287 5.84 -3.49 5.25
N SER A 288 6.30 -2.39 5.84
CA SER A 288 6.61 -2.33 7.27
C SER A 288 5.38 -1.81 8.03
N PRO A 289 4.90 -2.52 9.07
CA PRO A 289 3.71 -2.07 9.80
C PRO A 289 3.96 -0.85 10.68
N LEU A 290 5.23 -0.52 10.94
CA LEU A 290 5.68 0.65 11.69
C LEU A 290 6.86 1.32 10.94
N PRO A 291 6.99 2.66 10.97
CA PRO A 291 8.14 3.35 10.38
C PRO A 291 9.41 3.26 11.24
N GLN A 292 9.29 2.82 12.50
CA GLN A 292 10.38 2.63 13.45
C GLN A 292 10.51 1.17 13.92
N GLN A 293 11.60 0.88 14.64
CA GLN A 293 11.77 -0.39 15.36
C GLN A 293 10.60 -0.64 16.33
N LEU A 294 10.06 -1.86 16.34
CA LEU A 294 9.05 -2.26 17.31
C LEU A 294 9.69 -2.44 18.69
N VAL A 295 9.21 -1.70 19.70
CA VAL A 295 9.62 -1.87 21.10
C VAL A 295 8.47 -2.47 21.91
N MET A 296 8.70 -3.64 22.53
CA MET A 296 7.73 -4.33 23.38
C MET A 296 8.21 -4.35 24.82
N ARG A 297 7.33 -3.91 25.73
CA ARG A 297 7.58 -3.73 27.16
C ARG A 297 6.76 -4.76 27.94
N VAL A 298 7.36 -5.90 28.21
CA VAL A 298 6.72 -7.07 28.85
C VAL A 298 6.90 -6.99 30.37
N HIS A 299 5.98 -7.60 31.13
CA HIS A 299 5.93 -7.50 32.59
C HIS A 299 5.68 -6.06 33.06
N TYR A 300 4.84 -5.32 32.33
CA TYR A 300 4.54 -3.93 32.63
C TYR A 300 3.55 -3.80 33.78
N ALA A 301 3.95 -3.07 34.83
CA ALA A 301 3.18 -2.82 36.05
C ALA A 301 2.67 -4.07 36.81
N GLN A 302 2.59 -3.97 38.13
CA GLN A 302 2.05 -5.07 38.93
C GLN A 302 0.54 -5.20 38.75
N GLY A 303 0.08 -6.37 38.31
CA GLY A 303 -1.36 -6.69 38.20
C GLY A 303 -2.10 -5.97 37.05
N PHE A 304 -1.36 -5.42 36.08
CA PHE A 304 -1.97 -4.79 34.90
C PHE A 304 -2.62 -5.85 34.01
N GLU A 305 -3.94 -5.74 33.82
CA GLU A 305 -4.77 -6.63 33.01
C GLU A 305 -5.03 -6.05 31.62
N GLY A 306 -3.97 -5.65 30.91
CA GLY A 306 -4.05 -5.01 29.61
C GLY A 306 -2.79 -5.13 28.75
N ALA A 307 -2.96 -4.87 27.47
CA ALA A 307 -1.92 -4.57 26.50
C ALA A 307 -2.35 -3.29 25.77
N ALA A 308 -1.39 -2.48 25.32
CA ALA A 308 -1.69 -1.27 24.58
C ALA A 308 -0.53 -0.80 23.72
N TRP A 309 -0.84 -0.37 22.50
CA TRP A 309 -0.01 0.53 21.70
C TRP A 309 0.05 1.94 22.31
N THR A 310 1.26 2.49 22.45
CA THR A 310 1.49 3.80 23.09
C THR A 310 1.93 4.90 22.11
N GLY A 311 1.82 4.68 20.79
CA GLY A 311 2.35 5.58 19.75
C GLY A 311 3.83 5.34 19.39
N GLY A 312 4.55 4.55 20.18
CA GLY A 312 5.95 4.21 19.90
C GLY A 312 6.46 2.91 20.51
N SER A 313 5.67 2.28 21.38
CA SER A 313 5.96 0.99 21.98
C SER A 313 4.66 0.26 22.32
N ILE A 314 4.76 -1.02 22.66
CA ILE A 314 3.64 -1.80 23.21
C ILE A 314 3.94 -2.08 24.68
N ILE A 315 3.01 -1.78 25.57
CA ILE A 315 3.06 -2.20 26.97
C ILE A 315 2.21 -3.46 27.15
N ILE A 316 2.72 -4.43 27.90
CA ILE A 316 2.05 -5.72 28.08
C ILE A 316 2.13 -6.15 29.54
N GLY A 317 0.96 -6.27 30.16
CA GLY A 317 0.81 -6.69 31.55
C GLY A 317 0.87 -8.21 31.71
N ASP A 318 1.22 -8.61 32.93
CA ASP A 318 1.25 -10.03 33.34
C ASP A 318 -0.14 -10.59 33.62
N GLY A 319 -1.21 -9.78 33.54
CA GLY A 319 -2.55 -10.17 33.92
C GLY A 319 -2.67 -10.43 35.43
N TYR A 320 -3.88 -10.80 35.87
CA TYR A 320 -4.12 -11.18 37.25
C TYR A 320 -5.19 -12.28 37.34
N ASN A 321 -6.44 -11.93 37.64
CA ASN A 321 -7.52 -12.90 37.86
C ASN A 321 -8.27 -13.24 36.57
N ARG A 322 -8.39 -12.28 35.64
CA ARG A 322 -9.15 -12.45 34.40
C ARG A 322 -8.27 -13.00 33.28
N PHE A 323 -7.02 -12.57 33.24
CA PHE A 323 -6.09 -12.90 32.17
C PHE A 323 -4.80 -13.55 32.67
N TYR A 324 -4.22 -14.40 31.83
CA TYR A 324 -2.79 -14.69 31.78
C TYR A 324 -2.03 -13.43 31.32
N PRO A 325 -0.67 -13.43 31.27
CA PRO A 325 0.06 -12.39 30.58
C PRO A 325 -0.49 -12.19 29.16
N LEU A 326 -0.71 -10.95 28.76
CA LEU A 326 -1.44 -10.61 27.52
C LEU A 326 -0.52 -10.70 26.29
N VAL A 327 0.22 -11.80 26.20
CA VAL A 327 1.18 -12.07 25.14
C VAL A 327 0.69 -13.28 24.34
N SER A 328 0.17 -13.00 23.15
CA SER A 328 -0.30 -13.99 22.19
C SER A 328 -0.19 -13.47 20.76
N ALA A 329 -0.29 -14.36 19.78
CA ALA A 329 -0.20 -13.99 18.37
C ALA A 329 -1.23 -12.89 18.02
N ASP A 330 -2.50 -13.14 18.33
CA ASP A 330 -3.60 -12.22 18.08
C ASP A 330 -3.43 -10.85 18.77
N VAL A 331 -3.10 -10.81 20.06
CA VAL A 331 -2.92 -9.56 20.83
C VAL A 331 -1.73 -8.78 20.31
N LEU A 332 -0.58 -9.41 20.04
CA LEU A 332 0.59 -8.69 19.55
C LEU A 332 0.35 -8.14 18.14
N ALA A 333 -0.27 -8.91 17.26
CA ALA A 333 -0.65 -8.40 15.94
C ALA A 333 -1.70 -7.29 16.01
N HIS A 334 -2.65 -7.38 16.93
CA HIS A 334 -3.65 -6.34 17.22
C HIS A 334 -2.97 -5.02 17.61
N GLU A 335 -2.13 -5.03 18.65
CA GLU A 335 -1.46 -3.82 19.13
C GLU A 335 -0.51 -3.21 18.09
N ILE A 336 0.23 -4.03 17.34
CA ILE A 336 1.10 -3.53 16.24
C ILE A 336 0.25 -2.88 15.14
N SER A 337 -0.95 -3.40 14.88
CA SER A 337 -1.83 -2.94 13.80
C SER A 337 -2.59 -1.65 14.12
N HIS A 338 -2.67 -1.25 15.40
CA HIS A 338 -3.00 0.13 15.76
C HIS A 338 -1.95 1.09 15.21
N GLY A 339 -0.66 0.80 15.41
CA GLY A 339 0.42 1.61 14.84
C GLY A 339 0.38 1.65 13.31
N PHE A 340 0.03 0.54 12.65
CA PHE A 340 -0.21 0.52 11.21
C PHE A 340 -1.36 1.46 10.80
N THR A 341 -2.48 1.43 11.51
CA THR A 341 -3.63 2.30 11.23
C THR A 341 -3.29 3.77 11.47
N GLU A 342 -2.52 4.07 12.53
CA GLU A 342 -2.08 5.42 12.90
C GLU A 342 -1.24 6.09 11.81
N GLN A 343 -0.35 5.34 11.13
CA GLN A 343 0.44 5.92 10.03
C GLN A 343 -0.30 5.95 8.68
N ASN A 344 -1.42 5.23 8.55
CA ASN A 344 -2.18 5.10 7.30
C ASN A 344 -3.52 5.84 7.37
N ALA A 345 -4.63 5.15 7.64
CA ALA A 345 -5.97 5.73 7.65
C ALA A 345 -6.17 6.81 8.73
N LYS A 346 -5.37 6.77 9.80
CA LYS A 346 -5.49 7.65 10.97
C LYS A 346 -6.90 7.61 11.59
N LEU A 347 -7.55 6.45 11.55
CA LEU A 347 -8.90 6.26 12.09
C LEU A 347 -8.96 6.73 13.55
N LEU A 348 -9.74 7.77 13.80
CA LEU A 348 -9.92 8.34 15.13
C LEU A 348 -10.49 7.28 16.06
N TYR A 349 -9.96 7.17 17.27
CA TYR A 349 -10.35 6.16 18.25
C TYR A 349 -11.67 6.51 18.97
N ARG A 350 -12.71 6.82 18.19
CA ARG A 350 -14.06 7.17 18.66
C ARG A 350 -15.09 6.86 17.57
N SER A 351 -16.34 6.64 17.98
CA SER A 351 -17.46 6.42 17.05
C SER A 351 -17.16 5.27 16.07
N GLN A 352 -17.74 5.30 14.86
CA GLN A 352 -17.56 4.23 13.86
C GLN A 352 -16.10 4.06 13.42
N ALA A 353 -15.35 5.14 13.23
CA ALA A 353 -13.93 5.07 12.89
C ALA A 353 -13.13 4.30 13.95
N GLY A 354 -13.43 4.51 15.24
CA GLY A 354 -12.80 3.77 16.33
C GLY A 354 -13.17 2.30 16.34
N GLY A 355 -14.44 1.97 16.03
CA GLY A 355 -14.87 0.58 15.84
C GLY A 355 -14.14 -0.10 14.68
N MET A 356 -13.92 0.61 13.56
CA MET A 356 -13.12 0.12 12.44
C MET A 356 -11.65 -0.07 12.82
N ASN A 357 -11.09 0.83 13.64
CA ASN A 357 -9.72 0.76 14.12
C ASN A 357 -9.50 -0.52 14.96
N GLU A 358 -10.36 -0.74 15.96
CA GLU A 358 -10.38 -1.97 16.76
C GLU A 358 -10.57 -3.23 15.90
N ALA A 359 -11.54 -3.20 14.98
CA ALA A 359 -11.83 -4.36 14.14
C ALA A 359 -10.66 -4.69 13.21
N PHE A 360 -10.01 -3.68 12.62
CA PHE A 360 -8.83 -3.90 11.79
C PHE A 360 -7.70 -4.57 12.57
N SER A 361 -7.49 -4.17 13.83
CA SER A 361 -6.51 -4.79 14.72
C SER A 361 -6.89 -6.23 15.08
N ASP A 362 -8.17 -6.54 15.32
CA ASP A 362 -8.66 -7.91 15.49
C ASP A 362 -8.42 -8.77 14.25
N MET A 363 -8.72 -8.25 13.06
CA MET A 363 -8.47 -8.94 11.78
C MET A 363 -6.99 -9.25 11.57
N ALA A 364 -6.09 -8.35 12.00
CA ALA A 364 -4.66 -8.59 11.93
C ALA A 364 -4.20 -9.72 12.87
N GLY A 365 -4.87 -9.87 14.01
CA GLY A 365 -4.68 -11.00 14.92
C GLY A 365 -4.95 -12.33 14.24
N GLU A 366 -6.15 -12.47 13.68
CA GLU A 366 -6.55 -13.66 12.90
C GLU A 366 -5.65 -13.91 11.69
N ALA A 367 -5.23 -12.84 11.02
CA ALA A 367 -4.31 -12.91 9.90
C ALA A 367 -2.95 -13.49 10.33
N LEU A 368 -2.44 -13.14 11.52
CA LEU A 368 -1.18 -13.69 12.02
C LEU A 368 -1.33 -15.17 12.36
N GLU A 369 -2.43 -15.58 12.99
CA GLU A 369 -2.69 -17.01 13.25
C GLU A 369 -2.72 -17.80 11.94
N TYR A 370 -3.45 -17.28 10.95
CA TYR A 370 -3.51 -17.87 9.61
C TYR A 370 -2.14 -17.91 8.95
N TYR A 371 -1.33 -16.86 9.10
CA TYR A 371 0.02 -16.81 8.56
C TYR A 371 0.96 -17.86 9.18
N LEU A 372 0.81 -18.13 10.47
CA LEU A 372 1.65 -19.08 11.20
C LEU A 372 1.22 -20.54 11.01
N THR A 373 -0.07 -20.79 10.78
CA THR A 373 -0.63 -22.15 10.86
C THR A 373 -1.55 -22.55 9.70
N ASP A 374 -1.74 -21.67 8.71
CA ASP A 374 -2.75 -21.78 7.65
C ASP A 374 -4.19 -21.95 8.17
N ARG A 375 -4.43 -21.58 9.44
CA ARG A 375 -5.71 -21.65 10.17
C ARG A 375 -5.81 -20.50 11.17
N ASN A 376 -7.03 -20.11 11.49
CA ASN A 376 -7.36 -19.17 12.56
C ASN A 376 -8.76 -19.53 13.08
N ASP A 377 -9.13 -19.07 14.28
CA ASP A 377 -10.37 -19.49 14.94
C ASP A 377 -11.48 -18.43 14.97
N PHE A 378 -11.19 -17.20 14.51
CA PHE A 378 -12.08 -16.04 14.53
C PHE A 378 -12.48 -15.60 15.95
N LYS A 379 -11.62 -15.88 16.94
CA LYS A 379 -11.84 -15.55 18.35
C LYS A 379 -10.64 -14.81 18.93
N VAL A 380 -10.88 -13.59 19.36
CA VAL A 380 -9.82 -12.73 19.88
C VAL A 380 -9.57 -13.04 21.35
N GLY A 381 -8.31 -13.30 21.67
CA GLY A 381 -7.72 -13.47 22.98
C GLY A 381 -8.06 -14.78 23.67
N VAL A 382 -8.32 -15.85 22.90
CA VAL A 382 -8.57 -17.19 23.44
C VAL A 382 -7.44 -17.62 24.36
N SER A 383 -6.19 -17.42 23.92
CA SER A 383 -5.02 -17.91 24.64
C SER A 383 -4.77 -17.18 25.96
N ILE A 384 -5.28 -15.95 26.14
CA ILE A 384 -4.97 -15.12 27.32
C ILE A 384 -6.09 -15.11 28.38
N THR A 385 -7.30 -15.58 28.08
CA THR A 385 -8.44 -15.57 29.03
C THR A 385 -8.42 -16.77 29.97
N LYS A 386 -8.71 -16.55 31.26
CA LYS A 386 -8.81 -17.63 32.26
C LYS A 386 -10.21 -18.20 32.43
N THR A 387 -11.23 -17.34 32.34
CA THR A 387 -12.60 -17.66 32.79
C THR A 387 -13.61 -17.72 31.65
N VAL A 388 -13.27 -17.19 30.49
CA VAL A 388 -14.12 -17.16 29.29
C VAL A 388 -13.40 -17.82 28.13
N ASP A 389 -14.15 -18.28 27.14
CA ASP A 389 -13.58 -18.93 25.96
C ASP A 389 -12.67 -17.96 25.18
N ALA A 390 -13.20 -16.78 24.83
CA ALA A 390 -12.47 -15.67 24.18
C ALA A 390 -12.88 -14.29 24.75
N LEU A 391 -12.12 -13.23 24.45
CA LEU A 391 -12.55 -11.85 24.73
C LEU A 391 -13.63 -11.37 23.77
N ARG A 392 -13.48 -11.67 22.47
CA ARG A 392 -14.41 -11.31 21.40
C ARG A 392 -14.55 -12.47 20.41
N TYR A 393 -15.69 -12.52 19.73
CA TYR A 393 -16.02 -13.57 18.76
C TYR A 393 -16.35 -12.90 17.43
N MET A 394 -15.54 -13.06 16.39
CA MET A 394 -15.78 -12.37 15.12
C MET A 394 -16.91 -13.02 14.32
N ASP A 395 -17.13 -14.32 14.51
CA ASP A 395 -18.22 -15.07 13.90
C ASP A 395 -19.59 -14.74 14.53
N ASN A 396 -19.64 -14.44 15.83
CA ASN A 396 -20.86 -14.03 16.52
C ASN A 396 -20.54 -13.05 17.68
N PRO A 397 -20.29 -11.76 17.40
CA PRO A 397 -19.85 -10.78 18.39
C PRO A 397 -20.69 -10.72 19.68
N PRO A 398 -22.03 -10.80 19.65
CA PRO A 398 -22.85 -10.78 20.85
C PRO A 398 -22.57 -11.88 21.88
N LEU A 399 -21.79 -12.92 21.56
CA LEU A 399 -21.39 -13.97 22.52
C LEU A 399 -20.56 -13.45 23.70
N ASP A 400 -19.91 -12.29 23.57
CA ASP A 400 -19.25 -11.63 24.71
C ASP A 400 -20.21 -10.86 25.63
N GLY A 401 -21.51 -10.82 25.27
CA GLY A 401 -22.59 -10.17 25.99
C GLY A 401 -22.70 -8.66 25.80
N ARG A 402 -21.88 -8.04 24.93
CA ARG A 402 -21.81 -6.57 24.77
C ARG A 402 -21.69 -6.11 23.31
N SER A 403 -20.89 -6.81 22.52
CA SER A 403 -20.54 -6.45 21.15
C SER A 403 -21.74 -6.49 20.20
N LYS A 404 -21.71 -5.62 19.21
CA LYS A 404 -22.78 -5.45 18.22
C LYS A 404 -22.46 -6.27 16.97
N ILE A 405 -23.48 -6.89 16.39
CA ILE A 405 -23.34 -7.65 15.14
C ILE A 405 -23.84 -6.87 13.92
N HIS A 406 -24.76 -5.93 14.13
CA HIS A 406 -25.37 -5.13 13.07
C HIS A 406 -25.39 -3.64 13.44
N VAL A 407 -25.30 -2.75 12.44
CA VAL A 407 -25.27 -1.28 12.67
C VAL A 407 -26.51 -0.76 13.42
N SER A 408 -27.66 -1.42 13.28
CA SER A 408 -28.91 -1.08 13.97
C SER A 408 -28.85 -1.30 15.48
N ASP A 409 -27.91 -2.11 15.95
CA ASP A 409 -27.77 -2.47 17.36
C ASP A 409 -26.89 -1.48 18.12
N MET A 410 -26.30 -0.52 17.42
CA MET A 410 -25.39 0.47 17.98
C MET A 410 -26.13 1.54 18.77
N LEU A 411 -25.55 1.92 19.90
CA LEU A 411 -25.88 3.11 20.65
C LEU A 411 -24.74 4.14 20.51
N PRO A 412 -25.04 5.46 20.50
CA PRO A 412 -24.02 6.49 20.41
C PRO A 412 -22.93 6.43 21.50
N SER A 413 -23.24 5.83 22.66
CA SER A 413 -22.34 5.69 23.81
C SER A 413 -21.55 4.39 23.83
N ASP A 414 -21.71 3.51 22.84
CA ASP A 414 -21.01 2.21 22.85
C ASP A 414 -19.50 2.38 22.71
N SER A 415 -18.75 1.54 23.42
CA SER A 415 -17.29 1.47 23.31
C SER A 415 -16.89 0.96 21.93
N VAL A 416 -15.76 1.47 21.41
CA VAL A 416 -15.15 1.02 20.15
C VAL A 416 -14.92 -0.50 20.11
N HIS A 417 -14.54 -1.11 21.24
CA HIS A 417 -14.34 -2.56 21.38
C HIS A 417 -15.63 -3.38 21.19
N TYR A 418 -16.80 -2.77 21.34
CA TYR A 418 -18.10 -3.44 21.19
C TYR A 418 -18.65 -3.26 19.78
N ILE A 419 -18.49 -2.06 19.20
CA ILE A 419 -18.97 -1.77 17.84
C ILE A 419 -18.01 -2.27 16.76
N SER A 420 -16.78 -2.66 17.13
CA SER A 420 -15.86 -3.40 16.25
C SER A 420 -16.44 -4.73 15.78
N GLY A 421 -17.34 -5.33 16.55
CA GLY A 421 -18.08 -6.54 16.21
C GLY A 421 -18.73 -6.51 14.82
N ILE A 422 -19.18 -5.34 14.36
CA ILE A 422 -19.82 -5.17 13.04
C ILE A 422 -18.81 -5.46 11.91
N TYR A 423 -17.61 -4.87 11.99
CA TYR A 423 -16.56 -5.10 10.99
C TYR A 423 -15.89 -6.46 11.18
N ASN A 424 -15.76 -6.95 12.41
CA ASN A 424 -15.29 -8.30 12.70
C ASN A 424 -16.19 -9.36 12.02
N LYS A 425 -17.51 -9.20 12.13
CA LYS A 425 -18.47 -10.09 11.48
C LYS A 425 -18.42 -9.99 9.96
N ALA A 426 -18.32 -8.79 9.40
CA ALA A 426 -18.14 -8.62 7.95
C ALA A 426 -16.86 -9.31 7.45
N PHE A 427 -15.75 -9.16 8.18
CA PHE A 427 -14.50 -9.83 7.84
C PHE A 427 -14.61 -11.35 7.91
N HIS A 428 -15.19 -11.90 8.98
CA HIS A 428 -15.42 -13.34 9.11
C HIS A 428 -16.24 -13.87 7.93
N LEU A 429 -17.38 -13.24 7.61
CA LEU A 429 -18.23 -13.63 6.48
C LEU A 429 -17.47 -13.61 5.14
N LEU A 430 -16.65 -12.59 4.92
CA LEU A 430 -15.83 -12.49 3.71
C LEU A 430 -14.75 -13.57 3.67
N ALA A 431 -13.99 -13.75 4.75
CA ALA A 431 -12.91 -14.72 4.84
C ALA A 431 -13.40 -16.18 4.66
N THR A 432 -14.63 -16.49 5.11
CA THR A 432 -15.23 -17.82 4.98
C THR A 432 -16.06 -18.02 3.70
N SER A 433 -16.14 -17.00 2.83
CA SER A 433 -16.90 -17.10 1.58
C SER A 433 -16.18 -17.98 0.54
N PRO A 434 -16.89 -18.67 -0.36
CA PRO A 434 -16.26 -19.48 -1.41
C PRO A 434 -15.25 -18.67 -2.24
N GLY A 435 -14.03 -19.20 -2.38
CA GLY A 435 -12.93 -18.54 -3.11
C GLY A 435 -12.19 -17.45 -2.31
N TRP A 436 -12.53 -17.27 -1.04
CA TRP A 436 -11.83 -16.41 -0.08
C TRP A 436 -11.18 -17.23 1.03
N ASN A 437 -10.26 -16.58 1.74
CA ASN A 437 -9.63 -17.05 2.96
C ASN A 437 -9.25 -15.81 3.79
N THR A 438 -8.75 -16.03 5.01
CA THR A 438 -8.34 -14.97 5.94
C THR A 438 -7.31 -14.03 5.31
N ARG A 439 -6.32 -14.56 4.57
CA ARG A 439 -5.34 -13.73 3.85
C ARG A 439 -6.00 -12.79 2.84
N LYS A 440 -6.84 -13.30 1.92
CA LYS A 440 -7.49 -12.47 0.89
C LYS A 440 -8.43 -11.42 1.48
N ALA A 441 -9.16 -11.78 2.53
CA ALA A 441 -10.01 -10.83 3.25
C ALA A 441 -9.16 -9.74 3.92
N PHE A 442 -8.01 -10.11 4.50
CA PHE A 442 -7.14 -9.14 5.15
C PHE A 442 -6.42 -8.23 4.14
N GLU A 443 -6.04 -8.76 2.97
CA GLU A 443 -5.48 -7.98 1.85
C GLU A 443 -6.34 -6.78 1.46
N VAL A 444 -7.66 -6.96 1.32
CA VAL A 444 -8.56 -5.86 0.94
C VAL A 444 -8.81 -4.87 2.09
N MET A 445 -8.73 -5.32 3.34
CA MET A 445 -8.82 -4.46 4.53
C MET A 445 -7.54 -3.61 4.68
N VAL A 446 -6.37 -4.21 4.46
CA VAL A 446 -5.07 -3.52 4.46
C VAL A 446 -5.03 -2.45 3.38
N ASP A 447 -5.43 -2.78 2.15
CA ASP A 447 -5.51 -1.79 1.07
C ASP A 447 -6.52 -0.68 1.38
N ALA A 448 -7.66 -1.01 1.99
CA ALA A 448 -8.64 -0.01 2.38
C ALA A 448 -8.13 0.95 3.45
N ASN A 449 -7.46 0.43 4.48
CA ASN A 449 -6.80 1.24 5.51
C ASN A 449 -5.76 2.18 4.90
N ARG A 450 -4.92 1.68 3.99
CA ARG A 450 -3.86 2.50 3.36
C ARG A 450 -4.41 3.55 2.40
N LEU A 451 -5.35 3.16 1.55
CA LEU A 451 -5.64 3.90 0.31
C LEU A 451 -6.96 4.66 0.33
N TYR A 452 -7.95 4.20 1.11
CA TYR A 452 -9.33 4.69 0.99
C TYR A 452 -9.90 5.28 2.27
N TRP A 453 -9.62 4.67 3.42
CA TRP A 453 -10.12 5.15 4.70
C TRP A 453 -9.49 6.50 5.06
N THR A 454 -10.27 7.26 5.82
CA THR A 454 -9.98 8.61 6.32
C THR A 454 -10.17 8.63 7.83
N PRO A 455 -9.61 9.63 8.56
CA PRO A 455 -9.67 9.65 10.02
C PRO A 455 -11.08 9.52 10.61
N SER A 456 -12.09 10.05 9.91
CA SER A 456 -13.49 10.10 10.35
C SER A 456 -14.41 9.16 9.56
N SER A 457 -13.86 8.18 8.82
CA SER A 457 -14.65 7.25 8.02
C SER A 457 -15.77 6.60 8.83
N THR A 458 -16.98 6.68 8.29
CA THR A 458 -18.13 5.89 8.73
C THR A 458 -17.99 4.44 8.28
N PHE A 459 -18.78 3.53 8.85
CA PHE A 459 -18.84 2.13 8.43
C PHE A 459 -19.19 1.97 6.95
N ASN A 460 -20.10 2.79 6.41
CA ASN A 460 -20.45 2.73 4.99
C ASN A 460 -19.32 3.23 4.08
N GLU A 461 -18.65 4.32 4.47
CA GLU A 461 -17.46 4.82 3.75
C GLU A 461 -16.31 3.83 3.80
N GLY A 462 -16.13 3.16 4.94
CA GLY A 462 -15.15 2.10 5.09
C GLY A 462 -15.40 0.92 4.16
N ALA A 463 -16.66 0.47 4.04
CA ALA A 463 -17.04 -0.62 3.15
C ALA A 463 -16.82 -0.26 1.67
N CYS A 464 -17.07 0.99 1.28
CA CYS A 464 -16.69 1.48 -0.04
C CYS A 464 -15.19 1.33 -0.31
N GLY A 465 -14.34 1.65 0.66
CA GLY A 465 -12.90 1.43 0.54
C GLY A 465 -12.54 -0.04 0.30
N VAL A 466 -13.20 -0.96 1.01
CA VAL A 466 -12.93 -2.41 0.84
C VAL A 466 -13.43 -2.94 -0.51
N GLU A 467 -14.57 -2.45 -1.00
CA GLU A 467 -15.07 -2.79 -2.34
C GLU A 467 -14.12 -2.31 -3.45
N GLN A 468 -13.58 -1.08 -3.33
CA GLN A 468 -12.58 -0.56 -4.27
C GLN A 468 -11.28 -1.37 -4.22
N ALA A 469 -10.81 -1.72 -3.02
CA ALA A 469 -9.63 -2.57 -2.84
C ALA A 469 -9.82 -3.94 -3.52
N ALA A 470 -10.98 -4.57 -3.33
CA ALA A 470 -11.30 -5.84 -3.98
C ALA A 470 -11.33 -5.72 -5.50
N GLY A 471 -11.94 -4.66 -6.05
CA GLY A 471 -11.96 -4.40 -7.49
C GLY A 471 -10.56 -4.27 -8.09
N ASN A 472 -9.67 -3.54 -7.42
CA ASN A 472 -8.29 -3.34 -7.86
C ASN A 472 -7.42 -4.60 -7.79
N ARG A 473 -7.75 -5.52 -6.88
CA ARG A 473 -7.14 -6.86 -6.80
C ARG A 473 -7.78 -7.88 -7.74
N GLU A 474 -8.75 -7.47 -8.55
CA GLU A 474 -9.54 -8.35 -9.41
C GLU A 474 -10.28 -9.44 -8.60
N TYR A 475 -10.59 -9.15 -7.33
CA TYR A 475 -11.41 -9.97 -6.44
C TYR A 475 -12.90 -9.66 -6.58
N SER A 476 -13.74 -10.53 -6.03
CA SER A 476 -15.19 -10.41 -6.13
C SER A 476 -15.74 -9.28 -5.25
N VAL A 477 -16.00 -8.11 -5.85
CA VAL A 477 -16.65 -6.98 -5.18
C VAL A 477 -18.03 -7.36 -4.64
N SER A 478 -18.79 -8.19 -5.35
CA SER A 478 -20.12 -8.61 -4.90
C SER A 478 -20.08 -9.41 -3.60
N GLN A 479 -19.06 -10.25 -3.38
CA GLN A 479 -18.91 -10.98 -2.12
C GLN A 479 -18.53 -10.06 -0.96
N VAL A 480 -17.73 -9.01 -1.22
CA VAL A 480 -17.48 -7.94 -0.24
C VAL A 480 -18.80 -7.24 0.12
N SER A 481 -19.57 -6.79 -0.88
CA SER A 481 -20.88 -6.15 -0.66
C SER A 481 -21.82 -7.06 0.14
N THR A 482 -21.88 -8.36 -0.19
CA THR A 482 -22.72 -9.33 0.54
C THR A 482 -22.32 -9.45 2.01
N ALA A 483 -21.02 -9.53 2.30
CA ALA A 483 -20.52 -9.65 3.68
C ALA A 483 -20.84 -8.40 4.51
N PHE A 484 -20.66 -7.20 3.95
CA PHE A 484 -21.00 -5.95 4.64
C PHE A 484 -22.52 -5.75 4.79
N ASN A 485 -23.31 -6.06 3.75
CA ASN A 485 -24.76 -5.91 3.81
C ASN A 485 -25.39 -6.77 4.91
N ALA A 486 -24.81 -7.94 5.20
CA ALA A 486 -25.27 -8.83 6.26
C ALA A 486 -25.13 -8.23 7.68
N VAL A 487 -24.28 -7.21 7.85
CA VAL A 487 -24.09 -6.48 9.12
C VAL A 487 -24.69 -5.06 9.07
N GLY A 488 -25.51 -4.79 8.05
CA GLY A 488 -26.20 -3.51 7.88
C GLY A 488 -25.32 -2.39 7.35
N VAL A 489 -24.13 -2.73 6.90
CA VAL A 489 -23.17 -1.79 6.30
C VAL A 489 -23.24 -1.94 4.79
N ASN A 490 -23.34 -0.83 4.08
CA ASN A 490 -23.39 -0.86 2.63
C ASN A 490 -22.51 0.25 2.07
N CYS A 491 -21.86 -0.02 0.93
CA CYS A 491 -21.27 1.05 0.14
C CYS A 491 -22.39 1.83 -0.58
N ASP A 492 -23.18 2.54 0.20
CA ASP A 492 -24.34 3.32 -0.23
C ASP A 492 -24.15 4.76 0.20
N ASN A 493 -23.10 5.39 -0.32
CA ASN A 493 -22.83 6.79 -0.02
C ASN A 493 -22.90 7.63 -1.29
N TYR A 494 -23.92 8.49 -1.36
CA TYR A 494 -24.00 9.49 -2.40
C TYR A 494 -22.76 10.38 -2.45
N LYS A 495 -21.98 10.54 -1.38
CA LYS A 495 -20.70 11.29 -1.43
C LYS A 495 -19.74 10.75 -2.51
N TRP A 496 -19.66 9.43 -2.70
CA TRP A 496 -18.81 8.85 -3.77
C TRP A 496 -19.36 9.18 -5.15
N LEU A 497 -20.67 9.08 -5.33
CA LEU A 497 -21.33 9.47 -6.57
C LEU A 497 -21.17 10.98 -6.84
N VAL A 498 -21.30 11.80 -5.80
CA VAL A 498 -21.11 13.25 -5.86
C VAL A 498 -19.68 13.58 -6.25
N GLU A 499 -18.67 12.93 -5.66
CA GLU A 499 -17.28 13.13 -6.04
C GLU A 499 -16.98 12.67 -7.48
N GLN A 500 -17.63 11.61 -7.95
CA GLN A 500 -17.58 11.23 -9.36
C GLN A 500 -18.21 12.30 -10.26
N LEU A 501 -19.30 12.95 -9.83
CA LEU A 501 -19.90 14.08 -10.53
C LEU A 501 -19.00 15.32 -10.52
N TYR A 502 -18.41 15.69 -9.38
CA TYR A 502 -17.44 16.79 -9.32
C TYR A 502 -16.22 16.50 -10.20
N LEU A 503 -15.64 15.30 -10.14
CA LEU A 503 -14.54 14.93 -11.02
C LEU A 503 -14.93 15.01 -12.51
N ALA A 504 -16.09 14.44 -12.88
CA ALA A 504 -16.55 14.43 -14.27
C ALA A 504 -16.85 15.84 -14.80
N TYR A 505 -17.51 16.70 -14.02
CA TYR A 505 -18.04 17.97 -14.50
C TYR A 505 -17.16 19.18 -14.17
N THR A 506 -16.45 19.16 -13.04
CA THR A 506 -15.66 20.29 -12.56
C THR A 506 -14.18 19.97 -12.37
N GLY A 507 -13.78 18.70 -12.50
CA GLY A 507 -12.37 18.27 -12.45
C GLY A 507 -11.66 18.54 -11.12
N ARG A 508 -12.41 18.84 -10.05
CA ARG A 508 -11.90 19.19 -8.72
C ARG A 508 -12.61 18.37 -7.65
N PRO A 509 -12.11 18.34 -6.40
CA PRO A 509 -12.87 17.84 -5.25
C PRO A 509 -14.14 18.67 -5.05
N GLY A 510 -15.17 18.10 -4.43
CA GLY A 510 -16.33 18.88 -4.01
C GLY A 510 -16.08 19.57 -2.67
N GLU A 511 -16.65 20.74 -2.46
CA GLU A 511 -16.63 21.41 -1.16
C GLU A 511 -17.51 20.69 -0.12
N PRO A 512 -17.18 20.71 1.18
CA PRO A 512 -17.94 19.97 2.20
C PRO A 512 -19.45 20.27 2.20
N ALA A 513 -19.82 21.54 2.04
CA ALA A 513 -21.22 21.95 1.94
C ALA A 513 -21.89 21.45 0.65
N GLY A 514 -21.15 21.43 -0.46
CA GLY A 514 -21.59 20.91 -1.75
C GLY A 514 -21.85 19.40 -1.69
N LEU A 515 -20.95 18.63 -1.07
CA LEU A 515 -21.15 17.19 -0.87
C LEU A 515 -22.45 16.89 -0.11
N SER A 516 -22.70 17.62 0.97
CA SER A 516 -23.93 17.49 1.75
C SER A 516 -25.16 17.86 0.91
N LEU A 517 -25.13 19.02 0.24
CA LEU A 517 -26.24 19.50 -0.58
C LEU A 517 -26.60 18.53 -1.72
N TRP A 518 -25.61 18.06 -2.47
CA TRP A 518 -25.86 17.14 -3.58
C TRP A 518 -26.28 15.75 -3.09
N THR A 519 -25.78 15.32 -1.94
CA THR A 519 -26.26 14.09 -1.28
C THR A 519 -27.75 14.20 -0.95
N GLU A 520 -28.20 15.32 -0.38
CA GLU A 520 -29.63 15.57 -0.10
C GLU A 520 -30.47 15.61 -1.38
N HIS A 521 -29.98 16.26 -2.44
CA HIS A 521 -30.67 16.27 -3.73
C HIS A 521 -30.79 14.87 -4.35
N LEU A 522 -29.73 14.07 -4.29
CA LEU A 522 -29.75 12.69 -4.78
C LEU A 522 -30.70 11.81 -3.95
N GLN A 523 -30.73 11.99 -2.62
CA GLN A 523 -31.70 11.34 -1.74
C GLN A 523 -33.14 11.71 -2.11
N ALA A 524 -33.43 13.00 -2.25
CA ALA A 524 -34.77 13.49 -2.59
C ALA A 524 -35.24 13.00 -3.98
N ALA A 525 -34.31 12.79 -4.92
CA ALA A 525 -34.60 12.25 -6.24
C ALA A 525 -34.78 10.71 -6.25
N ALA A 526 -34.62 10.03 -5.11
CA ALA A 526 -34.51 8.58 -5.02
C ALA A 526 -33.52 8.03 -6.07
N ALA A 527 -32.40 8.72 -6.26
CA ALA A 527 -31.42 8.39 -7.28
C ALA A 527 -30.75 7.03 -6.99
N PRO A 528 -30.38 6.25 -8.00
CA PRO A 528 -29.52 5.10 -7.77
C PRO A 528 -28.17 5.56 -7.22
N LYS A 529 -27.63 4.84 -6.25
CA LYS A 529 -26.34 5.18 -5.62
C LYS A 529 -25.13 4.69 -6.42
N LYS A 530 -25.31 3.63 -7.24
CA LYS A 530 -24.27 3.10 -8.12
C LYS A 530 -24.21 3.90 -9.41
N LEU A 531 -23.00 4.28 -9.83
CA LEU A 531 -22.77 5.12 -11.00
C LEU A 531 -23.45 4.61 -12.28
N ALA A 532 -23.33 3.31 -12.58
CA ALA A 532 -23.95 2.72 -13.77
C ALA A 532 -25.48 2.86 -13.76
N GLN A 533 -26.12 2.53 -12.64
CA GLN A 533 -27.57 2.65 -12.48
C GLN A 533 -28.01 4.12 -12.48
N PHE A 534 -27.21 5.02 -11.89
CA PHE A 534 -27.45 6.45 -11.91
C PHE A 534 -27.47 7.00 -13.34
N ILE A 535 -26.51 6.57 -14.17
CA ILE A 535 -26.45 6.95 -15.58
C ILE A 535 -27.66 6.41 -16.35
N GLU A 536 -28.06 5.15 -16.14
CA GLU A 536 -29.25 4.57 -16.78
C GLU A 536 -30.52 5.35 -16.42
N ALA A 537 -30.64 5.75 -15.14
CA ALA A 537 -31.76 6.52 -14.63
C ALA A 537 -31.87 7.95 -15.20
N TYR A 538 -30.84 8.47 -15.89
CA TYR A 538 -30.91 9.79 -16.55
C TYR A 538 -32.08 9.89 -17.55
N SER A 539 -32.40 8.78 -18.22
CA SER A 539 -33.47 8.73 -19.23
C SER A 539 -34.89 8.66 -18.64
N SER A 540 -35.03 8.20 -17.39
CA SER A 540 -36.32 7.79 -16.81
C SER A 540 -36.65 8.45 -15.47
N ASN A 541 -35.67 8.98 -14.74
CA ASN A 541 -35.85 9.67 -13.48
C ASN A 541 -35.61 11.19 -13.66
N PRO A 542 -36.67 12.03 -13.59
CA PRO A 542 -36.54 13.48 -13.77
C PRO A 542 -35.61 14.17 -12.78
N GLY A 543 -35.53 13.67 -11.54
CA GLY A 543 -34.63 14.20 -10.51
C GLY A 543 -33.16 13.93 -10.85
N VAL A 544 -32.84 12.71 -11.27
CA VAL A 544 -31.49 12.36 -11.78
C VAL A 544 -31.14 13.21 -12.99
N LYS A 545 -32.08 13.36 -13.94
CA LYS A 545 -31.88 14.21 -15.12
C LYS A 545 -31.56 15.66 -14.74
N ALA A 546 -32.33 16.24 -13.82
CA ALA A 546 -32.14 17.61 -13.35
C ALA A 546 -30.77 17.79 -12.65
N ILE A 547 -30.32 16.82 -11.85
CA ILE A 547 -29.02 16.86 -11.18
C ILE A 547 -27.89 16.85 -12.23
N VAL A 548 -27.92 15.89 -13.16
CA VAL A 548 -26.91 15.78 -14.23
C VAL A 548 -26.88 17.04 -15.09
N ASP A 549 -28.04 17.55 -15.49
CA ASP A 549 -28.14 18.77 -16.29
C ASP A 549 -27.60 19.98 -15.51
N ARG A 550 -27.84 20.08 -14.20
CA ARG A 550 -27.35 21.17 -13.36
C ARG A 550 -25.83 21.14 -13.19
N PHE A 551 -25.22 19.96 -13.04
CA PHE A 551 -23.76 19.82 -13.06
C PHE A 551 -23.19 20.21 -14.43
N ALA A 552 -23.77 19.72 -15.53
CA ALA A 552 -23.30 19.98 -16.88
C ALA A 552 -23.38 21.47 -17.27
N GLN A 553 -24.47 22.15 -16.87
CA GLN A 553 -24.76 23.54 -17.17
C GLN A 553 -24.18 24.53 -16.14
N ASN A 554 -23.48 24.04 -15.11
CA ASN A 554 -22.74 24.89 -14.20
C ASN A 554 -21.69 25.71 -14.99
N PRO A 555 -21.57 27.04 -14.78
CA PRO A 555 -20.53 27.86 -15.39
C PRO A 555 -19.12 27.27 -15.32
N GLU A 556 -18.79 26.58 -14.23
CA GLU A 556 -17.50 25.91 -14.05
C GLU A 556 -17.30 24.74 -15.03
N SER A 557 -18.35 23.96 -15.27
CA SER A 557 -18.37 22.84 -16.24
C SER A 557 -18.35 23.36 -17.67
N LEU A 558 -19.14 24.40 -17.98
CA LEU A 558 -19.16 25.02 -19.31
C LEU A 558 -17.81 25.63 -19.69
N ALA A 559 -17.05 26.16 -18.71
CA ALA A 559 -15.70 26.67 -18.94
C ALA A 559 -14.67 25.55 -19.19
N LEU A 560 -14.86 24.38 -18.57
CA LEU A 560 -14.01 23.20 -18.80
C LEU A 560 -14.29 22.52 -20.13
N TYR A 561 -15.56 22.51 -20.52
CA TYR A 561 -16.07 21.85 -21.69
C TYR A 561 -16.70 22.91 -22.60
N PRO A 562 -15.88 23.63 -23.41
CA PRO A 562 -16.36 24.71 -24.27
C PRO A 562 -17.21 24.19 -25.41
N ALA A 563 -18.23 24.97 -25.82
CA ALA A 563 -19.10 24.63 -26.93
C ALA A 563 -18.32 24.56 -28.25
N GLU A 564 -18.68 23.59 -29.08
CA GLU A 564 -18.07 23.37 -30.40
C GLU A 564 -19.12 23.55 -31.51
N PRO A 565 -18.71 23.73 -32.79
CA PRO A 565 -19.62 23.74 -33.92
C PRO A 565 -20.52 22.49 -33.95
N ALA A 566 -21.75 22.67 -34.45
CA ALA A 566 -22.72 21.57 -34.53
C ALA A 566 -22.14 20.36 -35.27
N GLY A 567 -22.18 19.19 -34.61
CA GLY A 567 -21.64 17.93 -35.15
C GLY A 567 -20.17 17.63 -34.79
N SER A 568 -19.46 18.56 -34.15
CA SER A 568 -18.12 18.33 -33.57
C SER A 568 -18.22 18.02 -32.08
N TYR A 569 -17.49 16.99 -31.64
CA TYR A 569 -17.39 16.59 -30.23
C TYR A 569 -15.94 16.37 -29.77
N ASP A 570 -14.95 16.60 -30.62
CA ASP A 570 -13.56 16.26 -30.36
C ASP A 570 -12.98 17.05 -29.19
N GLY A 571 -13.33 18.34 -29.06
CA GLY A 571 -12.90 19.16 -27.93
C GLY A 571 -13.56 18.75 -26.61
N LEU A 572 -14.85 18.35 -26.65
CA LEU A 572 -15.53 17.79 -25.47
C LEU A 572 -14.83 16.52 -25.00
N ILE A 573 -14.61 15.56 -25.90
CA ILE A 573 -14.00 14.27 -25.59
C ILE A 573 -12.57 14.48 -25.07
N THR A 574 -11.78 15.32 -25.75
CA THR A 574 -10.40 15.63 -25.36
C THR A 574 -10.36 16.25 -23.96
N ALA A 575 -11.22 17.23 -23.68
CA ALA A 575 -11.27 17.88 -22.38
C ALA A 575 -11.70 16.92 -21.27
N VAL A 576 -12.70 16.05 -21.50
CA VAL A 576 -13.13 15.06 -20.50
C VAL A 576 -12.00 14.08 -20.19
N PHE A 577 -11.32 13.54 -21.20
CA PHE A 577 -10.19 12.62 -20.99
C PHE A 577 -9.04 13.29 -20.24
N GLN A 578 -8.73 14.55 -20.58
CA GLN A 578 -7.68 15.30 -19.90
C GLN A 578 -8.05 15.57 -18.43
N ASN A 579 -9.31 15.90 -18.15
CA ASN A 579 -9.76 16.20 -16.79
C ASN A 579 -9.89 14.94 -15.94
N ALA A 580 -10.56 13.91 -16.44
CA ALA A 580 -10.82 12.67 -15.71
C ALA A 580 -9.55 11.83 -15.55
N PHE A 581 -8.73 11.70 -16.61
CA PHE A 581 -7.64 10.73 -16.66
C PHE A 581 -6.25 11.35 -16.78
N GLY A 582 -6.14 12.64 -17.08
CA GLY A 582 -4.85 13.33 -17.21
C GLY A 582 -4.13 13.09 -18.54
N ARG A 583 -4.82 12.55 -19.54
CA ARG A 583 -4.27 12.25 -20.88
C ARG A 583 -5.26 12.60 -21.99
N PRO A 584 -4.83 12.73 -23.25
CA PRO A 584 -5.74 12.79 -24.39
C PRO A 584 -6.44 11.45 -24.64
N ALA A 585 -7.61 11.49 -25.27
CA ALA A 585 -8.27 10.31 -25.81
C ALA A 585 -7.45 9.73 -26.97
N ASP A 586 -7.27 8.41 -26.97
CA ASP A 586 -6.70 7.70 -28.14
C ASP A 586 -7.74 7.61 -29.26
N ALA A 587 -7.29 7.26 -30.47
CA ALA A 587 -8.15 7.22 -31.65
C ALA A 587 -9.37 6.29 -31.50
N ALA A 588 -9.23 5.19 -30.77
CA ALA A 588 -10.33 4.24 -30.54
C ALA A 588 -11.38 4.83 -29.61
N ASN A 589 -10.96 5.46 -28.51
CA ASN A 589 -11.85 6.16 -27.58
C ASN A 589 -12.50 7.39 -28.22
N SER A 590 -11.75 8.19 -28.98
CA SER A 590 -12.31 9.33 -29.72
C SER A 590 -13.39 8.89 -30.70
N ALA A 591 -13.14 7.83 -31.49
CA ALA A 591 -14.13 7.29 -32.42
C ALA A 591 -15.37 6.73 -31.69
N LEU A 592 -15.17 6.00 -30.59
CA LEU A 592 -16.27 5.44 -29.80
C LEU A 592 -17.19 6.53 -29.24
N TRP A 593 -16.64 7.56 -28.60
CA TRP A 593 -17.43 8.60 -27.95
C TRP A 593 -18.03 9.58 -28.96
N SER A 594 -17.31 9.91 -30.03
CA SER A 594 -17.85 10.71 -31.13
C SER A 594 -19.04 10.00 -31.78
N GLY A 595 -18.94 8.69 -32.03
CA GLY A 595 -20.04 7.88 -32.55
C GLY A 595 -21.26 7.88 -31.63
N LYS A 596 -21.09 7.67 -30.31
CA LYS A 596 -22.18 7.70 -29.33
C LYS A 596 -22.88 9.06 -29.26
N LEU A 597 -22.12 10.16 -29.37
CA LEU A 597 -22.65 11.52 -29.36
C LEU A 597 -23.41 11.85 -30.66
N GLN A 598 -22.86 11.47 -31.81
CA GLN A 598 -23.49 11.68 -33.12
C GLN A 598 -24.78 10.86 -33.28
N SER A 599 -24.82 9.64 -32.73
CA SER A 599 -26.00 8.77 -32.81
C SER A 599 -27.07 9.08 -31.76
N GLY A 600 -26.83 10.02 -30.84
CA GLY A 600 -27.74 10.35 -29.74
C GLY A 600 -27.79 9.31 -28.61
N GLN A 601 -26.88 8.32 -28.58
CA GLN A 601 -26.75 7.38 -27.45
C GLN A 601 -26.13 8.05 -26.21
N SER A 602 -25.43 9.16 -26.42
CA SER A 602 -24.89 10.04 -25.41
C SER A 602 -25.27 11.49 -25.75
N SER A 603 -25.14 12.40 -24.80
CA SER A 603 -25.39 13.83 -25.00
C SER A 603 -24.24 14.62 -24.40
N ARG A 604 -24.13 15.91 -24.74
CA ARG A 604 -23.13 16.78 -24.13
C ARG A 604 -23.20 16.80 -22.60
N ASN A 605 -24.42 16.76 -22.06
CA ASN A 605 -24.62 16.75 -20.61
C ASN A 605 -24.24 15.40 -20.00
N LEU A 606 -24.47 14.29 -20.71
CA LEU A 606 -24.29 12.94 -20.17
C LEU A 606 -22.89 12.36 -20.43
N ALA A 607 -22.19 12.84 -21.45
CA ALA A 607 -20.89 12.31 -21.87
C ALA A 607 -19.81 12.35 -20.78
N PRO A 608 -19.63 13.44 -19.99
CA PRO A 608 -18.57 13.47 -18.99
C PRO A 608 -18.65 12.34 -17.98
N ILE A 609 -19.84 12.08 -17.44
CA ILE A 609 -20.05 11.03 -16.43
C ILE A 609 -20.06 9.62 -17.05
N GLN A 610 -20.54 9.46 -18.29
CA GLN A 610 -20.47 8.19 -19.03
C GLN A 610 -19.04 7.79 -19.38
N ILE A 611 -18.19 8.75 -19.79
CA ILE A 611 -16.78 8.51 -20.06
C ILE A 611 -16.06 8.06 -18.79
N LEU A 612 -16.30 8.74 -17.66
CA LEU A 612 -15.75 8.34 -16.36
C LEU A 612 -16.20 6.93 -15.98
N ALA A 613 -17.49 6.60 -16.14
CA ALA A 613 -18.04 5.29 -15.80
C ALA A 613 -17.49 4.16 -16.68
N ASP A 614 -17.33 4.40 -17.98
CA ASP A 614 -16.75 3.42 -18.92
C ASP A 614 -15.32 3.05 -18.50
N ALA A 615 -14.50 4.02 -18.08
CA ALA A 615 -13.17 3.75 -17.54
C ALA A 615 -13.24 2.92 -16.24
N LEU A 616 -14.05 3.34 -15.27
CA LEU A 616 -14.17 2.68 -13.96
C LEU A 616 -14.73 1.25 -14.02
N THR A 617 -15.43 0.89 -15.10
CA THR A 617 -16.09 -0.42 -15.25
C THR A 617 -15.48 -1.31 -16.33
N SER A 618 -14.54 -0.80 -17.13
CA SER A 618 -13.92 -1.56 -18.21
C SER A 618 -12.98 -2.65 -17.68
N ARG A 619 -13.06 -3.84 -18.28
CA ARG A 619 -12.11 -4.94 -18.08
C ARG A 619 -10.98 -4.97 -19.12
N ASN A 620 -10.86 -3.93 -19.95
CA ASN A 620 -9.81 -3.86 -20.96
C ASN A 620 -8.47 -3.49 -20.28
N ALA A 621 -7.45 -4.33 -20.49
CA ALA A 621 -6.11 -4.11 -19.98
C ALA A 621 -5.53 -2.73 -20.37
N ASP A 622 -5.86 -2.21 -21.55
CA ASP A 622 -5.41 -0.90 -22.02
C ASP A 622 -6.08 0.28 -21.28
N ARG A 623 -7.24 0.05 -20.65
CA ARG A 623 -8.00 1.06 -19.90
C ARG A 623 -7.76 0.99 -18.38
N LYS A 624 -6.94 0.04 -17.92
CA LYS A 624 -6.57 -0.12 -16.50
C LYS A 624 -5.98 1.18 -15.92
N ASN A 625 -5.21 1.92 -16.70
CA ASN A 625 -4.62 3.18 -16.25
C ASN A 625 -5.66 4.30 -16.08
N ASP A 626 -6.71 4.35 -16.91
CA ASP A 626 -7.78 5.35 -16.76
C ASP A 626 -8.61 5.08 -15.52
N ALA A 627 -8.96 3.81 -15.30
CA ALA A 627 -9.66 3.36 -14.09
C ALA A 627 -8.85 3.71 -12.83
N LEU A 628 -7.54 3.40 -12.83
CA LEU A 628 -6.65 3.72 -11.73
C LEU A 628 -6.51 5.23 -11.51
N ALA A 629 -6.31 6.01 -12.58
CA ALA A 629 -6.19 7.46 -12.49
C ALA A 629 -7.48 8.10 -11.92
N ALA A 630 -8.63 7.70 -12.45
CA ALA A 630 -9.93 8.17 -11.98
C ALA A 630 -10.20 7.77 -10.52
N GLY A 631 -10.00 6.49 -10.17
CA GLY A 631 -10.19 5.99 -8.81
C GLY A 631 -9.28 6.69 -7.80
N LYS A 632 -8.02 6.94 -8.17
CA LYS A 632 -7.07 7.70 -7.34
C LYS A 632 -7.47 9.16 -7.18
N LYS A 633 -7.94 9.81 -8.25
CA LYS A 633 -8.47 11.18 -8.17
C LYS A 633 -9.68 11.26 -7.24
N ILE A 634 -10.64 10.34 -7.36
CA ILE A 634 -11.81 10.29 -6.46
C ILE A 634 -11.36 10.10 -5.01
N SER A 635 -10.38 9.21 -4.77
CA SER A 635 -9.85 8.96 -3.42
C SER A 635 -9.14 10.19 -2.84
N VAL A 636 -8.31 10.87 -3.64
CA VAL A 636 -7.66 12.12 -3.26
C VAL A 636 -8.70 13.22 -3.03
N SER A 637 -9.74 13.32 -3.84
CA SER A 637 -10.83 14.28 -3.64
C SER A 637 -11.53 14.06 -2.30
N LEU A 638 -11.94 12.83 -2.00
CA LEU A 638 -12.59 12.52 -0.72
C LEU A 638 -11.71 12.87 0.47
N ARG A 639 -10.40 12.61 0.38
CA ARG A 639 -9.42 13.00 1.43
C ARG A 639 -9.28 14.51 1.53
N PHE A 640 -9.18 15.20 0.40
CA PHE A 640 -9.11 16.67 0.35
C PHE A 640 -10.33 17.28 1.04
N THR A 641 -11.53 16.85 0.65
CA THR A 641 -12.77 17.38 1.21
C THR A 641 -12.94 17.05 2.68
N ALA A 642 -12.47 15.88 3.13
CA ALA A 642 -12.45 15.52 4.56
C ALA A 642 -11.43 16.34 5.37
N ASN A 643 -10.36 16.81 4.73
CA ASN A 643 -9.35 17.67 5.35
C ASN A 643 -9.73 19.16 5.33
N VAL A 644 -10.71 19.59 4.54
CA VAL A 644 -11.34 20.92 4.67
C VAL A 644 -12.36 20.85 5.81
N ASN A 645 -11.87 20.93 7.05
CA ASN A 645 -12.67 20.63 8.24
C ASN A 645 -12.64 21.74 9.30
N GLU A 646 -11.74 22.71 9.19
CA GLU A 646 -11.74 23.89 10.03
C GLU A 646 -12.65 24.99 9.45
N PRO A 647 -13.31 25.81 10.29
CA PRO A 647 -14.19 26.89 9.81
C PRO A 647 -13.52 27.85 8.81
N ALA A 648 -12.22 28.14 9.01
CA ALA A 648 -11.44 28.98 8.10
C ALA A 648 -11.21 28.31 6.73
N GLU A 649 -10.95 27.01 6.71
CA GLU A 649 -10.76 26.23 5.48
C GLU A 649 -12.07 26.12 4.70
N ILE A 650 -13.18 25.85 5.41
CA ILE A 650 -14.53 25.76 4.82
C ILE A 650 -14.92 27.10 4.19
N ALA A 651 -14.67 28.22 4.88
CA ALA A 651 -14.90 29.55 4.31
C ALA A 651 -14.02 29.79 3.07
N ALA A 652 -12.74 29.42 3.14
CA ALA A 652 -11.79 29.61 2.06
C ALA A 652 -12.11 28.83 0.79
N TYR A 653 -12.67 27.62 0.93
CA TYR A 653 -13.01 26.75 -0.19
C TYR A 653 -14.39 27.05 -0.81
N SER A 654 -14.66 28.32 -1.06
CA SER A 654 -15.92 28.81 -1.66
C SER A 654 -15.73 29.71 -2.89
N THR A 655 -14.48 29.93 -3.32
CA THR A 655 -14.14 30.90 -4.38
C THR A 655 -13.68 30.23 -5.69
N PRO A 656 -13.86 30.87 -6.86
CA PRO A 656 -13.33 30.36 -8.13
C PRO A 656 -11.81 30.13 -8.13
N LEU A 657 -11.06 30.95 -7.38
CA LEU A 657 -9.61 30.77 -7.22
C LEU A 657 -9.31 29.48 -6.47
N ALA A 658 -10.02 29.20 -5.38
CA ALA A 658 -9.87 27.97 -4.61
C ALA A 658 -10.24 26.72 -5.45
N ASN A 659 -11.30 26.81 -6.27
CA ASN A 659 -11.69 25.77 -7.22
C ASN A 659 -10.55 25.43 -8.21
N SER A 660 -9.91 26.47 -8.77
CA SER A 660 -8.78 26.31 -9.70
C SER A 660 -7.57 25.65 -9.03
N LYS A 661 -7.27 26.00 -7.77
CA LYS A 661 -6.18 25.39 -7.01
C LYS A 661 -6.44 23.91 -6.72
N ALA A 662 -7.62 23.59 -6.22
CA ALA A 662 -8.01 22.20 -5.95
C ALA A 662 -7.99 21.35 -7.24
N ARG A 663 -8.42 21.92 -8.37
CA ARG A 663 -8.30 21.29 -9.69
C ARG A 663 -6.85 21.07 -10.10
N ASN A 664 -5.98 22.05 -9.90
CA ASN A 664 -4.56 21.93 -10.25
C ASN A 664 -3.85 20.87 -9.40
N MET A 665 -4.22 20.73 -8.13
CA MET A 665 -3.77 19.60 -7.31
C MET A 665 -4.20 18.27 -7.93
N LEU A 666 -5.48 18.08 -8.29
CA LEU A 666 -5.93 16.82 -8.91
C LEU A 666 -5.29 16.52 -10.27
N LYS A 667 -4.83 17.52 -11.02
CA LYS A 667 -4.11 17.30 -12.28
C LYS A 667 -2.80 16.53 -12.09
N THR A 668 -2.20 16.56 -10.90
CA THR A 668 -0.96 15.81 -10.61
C THR A 668 -1.23 14.36 -10.23
N VAL A 669 -2.50 13.99 -10.00
CA VAL A 669 -2.92 12.63 -9.67
C VAL A 669 -3.16 11.82 -10.96
N ASN A 670 -2.51 10.66 -11.06
CA ASN A 670 -2.55 9.77 -12.21
C ASN A 670 -2.53 8.29 -11.78
N ALA A 671 -2.44 7.38 -12.75
CA ALA A 671 -2.46 5.94 -12.52
C ALA A 671 -1.33 5.42 -11.61
N THR A 672 -0.20 6.12 -11.48
CA THR A 672 0.95 5.72 -10.65
C THR A 672 0.97 6.41 -9.28
N THR A 673 0.12 7.42 -9.05
CA THR A 673 0.06 8.15 -7.77
C THR A 673 -0.19 7.21 -6.58
N GLN A 674 0.64 7.30 -5.55
CA GLN A 674 0.42 6.61 -4.28
C GLN A 674 -0.44 7.51 -3.37
N VAL A 675 -1.71 7.16 -3.18
CA VAL A 675 -2.70 8.03 -2.52
C VAL A 675 -2.31 8.34 -1.08
N GLN A 676 -1.66 7.39 -0.39
CA GLN A 676 -1.14 7.57 0.97
C GLN A 676 -0.05 8.64 1.07
N ASP A 677 0.79 8.78 0.04
CA ASP A 677 1.89 9.75 0.01
C ASP A 677 1.42 11.14 -0.45
N PHE A 678 0.14 11.27 -0.83
CA PHE A 678 -0.42 12.50 -1.38
C PHE A 678 -1.00 13.44 -0.31
N VAL A 679 -1.04 13.01 0.95
CA VAL A 679 -1.53 13.82 2.09
C VAL A 679 -0.79 15.16 2.21
N PRO A 680 0.56 15.24 2.12
CA PRO A 680 1.25 16.53 2.17
C PRO A 680 0.85 17.49 1.03
N ALA A 681 0.51 16.95 -0.16
CA ALA A 681 0.04 17.76 -1.28
C ALA A 681 -1.38 18.30 -1.05
N ILE A 682 -2.24 17.52 -0.40
CA ILE A 682 -3.58 17.95 0.05
C ILE A 682 -3.43 19.08 1.07
N ASP A 683 -2.63 18.86 2.11
CA ASP A 683 -2.46 19.85 3.18
C ASP A 683 -1.84 21.14 2.65
N ALA A 684 -0.86 21.04 1.74
CA ALA A 684 -0.29 22.20 1.06
C ALA A 684 -1.31 22.95 0.18
N ALA A 685 -2.19 22.22 -0.52
CA ALA A 685 -3.23 22.82 -1.34
C ALA A 685 -4.28 23.54 -0.48
N ILE A 686 -4.69 22.97 0.65
CA ILE A 686 -5.60 23.60 1.61
C ILE A 686 -4.95 24.84 2.23
N ALA A 687 -3.70 24.73 2.68
CA ALA A 687 -2.96 25.86 3.23
C ALA A 687 -2.82 27.02 2.21
N ASP A 688 -2.54 26.71 0.94
CA ASP A 688 -2.46 27.71 -0.13
C ASP A 688 -3.84 28.31 -0.47
N ILE A 689 -4.94 27.56 -0.32
CA ILE A 689 -6.30 28.08 -0.44
C ILE A 689 -6.60 29.07 0.69
N VAL A 690 -6.29 28.70 1.94
CA VAL A 690 -6.51 29.54 3.12
C VAL A 690 -5.63 30.80 3.09
N ALA A 691 -4.36 30.70 2.71
CA ALA A 691 -3.44 31.84 2.71
C ALA A 691 -3.81 32.98 1.73
N LYS A 692 -4.73 32.73 0.79
CA LYS A 692 -5.17 33.71 -0.21
C LYS A 692 -6.66 34.04 -0.10
N HIS A 693 -7.31 33.61 0.97
CA HIS A 693 -8.67 34.00 1.37
C HIS A 693 -8.59 34.96 2.55
#